data_AF-W2PLV1-F1
#
_entry.id   AF-W2PLV1-F1
#
_cell.length_a   1.000
_cell.length_b   1.000
_cell.length_c   1.000
_cell.angle_alpha   90.00
_cell.angle_beta   90.00
_cell.angle_gamma   90.00
#
_symmetry.space_group_name_H-M   'P 1'
#
loop_
_entity.id
_entity.type
_entity.pdbx_description
1 polymer ?
#
loop_
_entity_poly.entity_id
_entity_poly.type
_entity_poly.pdbx_seq_one_letter_code
_entity_poly.pdbx_strand_id
1 'polypeptide(L)'
;MTEVVVVVGNGMVGHRFLERLRKYDTSKHFTLVSIGEEPIQHYNRMLLTEYFEHLSIDKLKLAPPNWYAENEIELMTNTQALALDTKNKKLLCQRLGGDVPQQFEVPYDRVVIATGASALMPQLPGVILHGVFVYRSIADLNSIIAHAENQAKLESAGAAKKYALVIGGGLLGLEAAKAVHDLNVSVRIINRGTRLMSRQLDADGAKVLHNEIVNKFGMDVLYEKSTQEIIGTEENGVEAVTFTNGERFDDVCMIIFATGIQPRDELAHSSGLELAKRGGILINDYLECSEPDVYGIGECISHRNVTYGLVAPGYEMADILAKNFTCESLENRITFPGGDISTKLKLMGMEVGSFGDYFPEFIKEPFEALTYNNPLEKVYKKLFFSSDGSKLLGGILVGDTSDFVRLSLMYKQKDTKPLVDPPNEILLGKRGGDGGNTVLDLPDEAQVCSCNNVSKGDICKAIKDKKLTKLGDVKKVCNVGTGCGGCMPMVKDILEAELAAAGAEVDKSLCEHFAYSRQELYQIIQVEQYATFAEVLAKHGRKQHDPRSYGCEICKPTIASILASLQNGHILKGDRAALQDSNDRFLANLQKSGQFSVVPRVAGGEITPDKLIVLGQVAKKFDLYTKITGGQRVDLFGAQKQDLPEIWRMLVGAGFESGHAYGKALRTVKSCVGTTWCRYGQQDSVGFAIFLENRYRGIRSPHKLKGGVSGCTRECAEARSKDFGCIATDQGYNVYVGGNGGTNPRHATLLASDVPQELAVKYLDRYIMYYIMTADRLQRTSKWLDALEGGIEQLRRVVMEDSLGICATLEKQMSYLVGTYECEWKKVIESPELMAQFAQFKNTNKTQKEVQMQTVRDQRIPTFVAHAKTGSSGTGTESSSPASTTSVLSDLDETEWVSFGSKDRFDMNGGGAVLYGESQLAIFNITESCNGIEKVSWYATQNMCPYDHSFVLAQGIVGDLDGRPKVACPMHKRNFDLSDGCCISGDDFRLQTFDTKEEDGIIYVLLPPMDVVNARLATSKFVAKDGDAPVVPEVSRSPATLDW
;
A
#
# COMPACT_ATOMS: atom_id res chain seq x y z
N MET A 1 -32.81 35.42 6.51
CA MET A 1 -32.93 34.06 7.05
C MET A 1 -32.14 33.15 6.13
N THR A 2 -31.44 32.16 6.67
CA THR A 2 -30.75 31.15 5.87
C THR A 2 -31.76 30.16 5.31
N GLU A 3 -31.61 29.74 4.05
CA GLU A 3 -32.46 28.72 3.43
C GLU A 3 -32.02 27.32 3.89
N VAL A 4 -32.96 26.47 4.29
CA VAL A 4 -32.68 25.08 4.71
C VAL A 4 -32.66 24.17 3.49
N VAL A 5 -31.51 23.55 3.24
CA VAL A 5 -31.33 22.54 2.19
C VAL A 5 -31.23 21.16 2.83
N VAL A 6 -32.20 20.29 2.54
CA VAL A 6 -32.22 18.90 3.01
C VAL A 6 -31.73 17.97 1.91
N VAL A 7 -30.66 17.22 2.16
CA VAL A 7 -30.13 16.18 1.26
C VAL A 7 -30.59 14.83 1.78
N VAL A 8 -31.39 14.12 0.97
CA VAL A 8 -31.95 12.82 1.32
C VAL A 8 -31.15 11.72 0.63
N GLY A 9 -30.22 11.12 1.36
CA GLY A 9 -29.32 10.09 0.85
C GLY A 9 -27.86 10.36 1.25
N ASN A 10 -27.36 9.53 2.16
CA ASN A 10 -26.02 9.61 2.74
C ASN A 10 -24.98 8.82 1.91
N GLY A 11 -25.07 8.92 0.59
CA GLY A 11 -24.18 8.26 -0.37
C GLY A 11 -23.08 9.18 -0.91
N MET A 12 -22.18 8.65 -1.74
CA MET A 12 -21.06 9.41 -2.31
C MET A 12 -21.49 10.69 -3.02
N VAL A 13 -22.61 10.64 -3.75
CA VAL A 13 -23.14 11.78 -4.52
C VAL A 13 -23.70 12.87 -3.61
N GLY A 14 -24.42 12.50 -2.54
CA GLY A 14 -24.91 13.44 -1.53
C GLY A 14 -23.77 14.16 -0.81
N HIS A 15 -22.73 13.42 -0.42
CA HIS A 15 -21.50 13.99 0.13
C HIS A 15 -20.85 15.00 -0.81
N ARG A 16 -20.70 14.63 -2.09
CA ARG A 16 -20.11 15.51 -3.12
C ARG A 16 -20.89 16.81 -3.27
N PHE A 17 -22.21 16.74 -3.26
CA PHE A 17 -23.06 17.94 -3.32
C PHE A 17 -22.84 18.84 -2.11
N LEU A 18 -22.84 18.29 -0.89
CA LEU A 18 -22.59 19.04 0.35
C LEU A 18 -21.21 19.73 0.34
N GLU A 19 -20.17 18.99 -0.05
CA GLU A 19 -18.79 19.51 -0.19
C GLU A 19 -18.74 20.71 -1.15
N ARG A 20 -19.41 20.59 -2.30
CA ARG A 20 -19.35 21.57 -3.38
C ARG A 20 -20.20 22.79 -3.07
N LEU A 21 -21.40 22.58 -2.54
CA LEU A 21 -22.28 23.67 -2.14
C LEU A 21 -21.60 24.51 -1.06
N ARG A 22 -20.99 23.89 -0.04
CA ARG A 22 -20.30 24.67 0.99
C ARG A 22 -19.06 25.40 0.47
N LYS A 23 -18.40 24.85 -0.56
CA LYS A 23 -17.30 25.54 -1.25
C LYS A 23 -17.76 26.77 -2.05
N TYR A 24 -18.95 26.73 -2.64
CA TYR A 24 -19.49 27.82 -3.46
C TYR A 24 -20.26 28.86 -2.62
N ASP A 25 -21.00 28.44 -1.60
CA ASP A 25 -21.75 29.30 -0.67
C ASP A 25 -20.84 29.87 0.42
N THR A 26 -19.96 30.79 0.03
CA THR A 26 -19.04 31.47 0.95
C THR A 26 -19.75 32.39 1.95
N SER A 27 -20.96 32.86 1.60
CA SER A 27 -21.83 33.67 2.44
C SER A 27 -22.60 32.89 3.52
N LYS A 28 -22.56 31.55 3.49
CA LYS A 28 -23.35 30.67 4.36
C LYS A 28 -24.84 30.99 4.32
N HIS A 29 -25.37 31.20 3.11
CA HIS A 29 -26.79 31.41 2.89
C HIS A 29 -27.62 30.14 3.20
N PHE A 30 -27.01 28.96 3.09
CA PHE A 30 -27.68 27.68 3.29
C PHE A 30 -27.34 26.99 4.62
N THR A 31 -28.38 26.59 5.34
CA THR A 31 -28.32 25.60 6.43
C THR A 31 -28.47 24.21 5.84
N LEU A 32 -27.51 23.31 6.10
CA LEU A 32 -27.43 22.02 5.43
C LEU A 32 -27.81 20.88 6.38
N VAL A 33 -28.78 20.07 5.98
CA VAL A 33 -29.19 18.85 6.69
C VAL A 33 -29.01 17.67 5.76
N SER A 34 -28.33 16.62 6.22
CA SER A 34 -28.12 15.38 5.45
C SER A 34 -28.74 14.21 6.18
N ILE A 35 -29.60 13.46 5.50
CA ILE A 35 -30.37 12.35 6.10
C ILE A 35 -29.96 11.04 5.45
N GLY A 36 -29.68 10.04 6.27
CA GLY A 36 -29.30 8.71 5.83
C GLY A 36 -29.83 7.60 6.74
N GLU A 37 -30.38 6.56 6.11
CA GLU A 37 -30.89 5.39 6.84
C GLU A 37 -29.76 4.53 7.44
N GLU A 38 -28.59 4.48 6.78
CA GLU A 38 -27.46 3.69 7.27
C GLU A 38 -26.89 4.30 8.58
N PRO A 39 -26.41 3.47 9.53
CA PRO A 39 -25.84 3.94 10.80
C PRO A 39 -24.46 4.62 10.65
N ILE A 40 -23.96 4.75 9.44
CA ILE A 40 -22.58 5.12 9.12
C ILE A 40 -22.60 6.48 8.41
N GLN A 41 -21.60 7.32 8.65
CA GLN A 41 -21.37 8.55 7.87
C GLN A 41 -21.11 8.24 6.38
N HIS A 42 -21.09 9.26 5.52
CA HIS A 42 -20.78 9.10 4.10
C HIS A 42 -19.51 8.27 3.88
N TYR A 43 -19.60 7.20 3.07
CA TYR A 43 -18.49 6.33 2.74
C TYR A 43 -18.42 5.99 1.24
N ASN A 44 -17.23 5.56 0.80
CA ASN A 44 -16.92 5.22 -0.57
C ASN A 44 -17.37 3.78 -0.89
N ARG A 45 -18.54 3.65 -1.51
CA ARG A 45 -19.11 2.36 -1.89
C ARG A 45 -18.38 1.68 -3.07
N MET A 46 -17.51 2.39 -3.79
CA MET A 46 -16.67 1.74 -4.82
C MET A 46 -15.52 0.92 -4.23
N LEU A 47 -15.21 1.13 -2.95
CA LEU A 47 -14.13 0.43 -2.25
C LEU A 47 -14.65 -0.70 -1.34
N LEU A 48 -15.88 -1.17 -1.57
CA LEU A 48 -16.47 -2.27 -0.79
C LEU A 48 -15.62 -3.55 -0.83
N THR A 49 -14.92 -3.81 -1.93
CA THR A 49 -13.99 -4.96 -2.00
C THR A 49 -12.81 -4.78 -1.03
N GLU A 50 -12.30 -3.55 -0.82
CA GLU A 50 -11.22 -3.27 0.14
C GLU A 50 -11.68 -3.46 1.60
N TYR A 51 -12.99 -3.43 1.87
CA TYR A 51 -13.54 -3.73 3.19
C TYR A 51 -13.13 -5.14 3.64
N PHE A 52 -13.11 -6.12 2.74
CA PHE A 52 -12.73 -7.50 3.05
C PHE A 52 -11.24 -7.64 3.42
N GLU A 53 -10.38 -6.72 2.98
CA GLU A 53 -8.94 -6.76 3.30
C GLU A 53 -8.62 -6.23 4.71
N HIS A 54 -9.47 -5.35 5.25
CA HIS A 54 -9.13 -4.54 6.43
C HIS A 54 -10.20 -4.55 7.53
N LEU A 55 -11.43 -4.94 7.19
CA LEU A 55 -12.64 -4.89 8.01
C LEU A 55 -12.80 -3.55 8.74
N SER A 56 -12.46 -2.47 8.05
CA SER A 56 -12.39 -1.11 8.62
C SER A 56 -13.28 -0.17 7.83
N ILE A 57 -14.40 0.22 8.46
CA ILE A 57 -15.33 1.22 7.91
C ILE A 57 -14.65 2.58 7.80
N ASP A 58 -13.75 2.91 8.73
CA ASP A 58 -13.05 4.19 8.76
C ASP A 58 -12.23 4.45 7.49
N LYS A 59 -11.63 3.41 6.90
CA LYS A 59 -10.91 3.52 5.62
C LYS A 59 -11.81 3.87 4.43
N LEU A 60 -13.10 3.63 4.55
CA LEU A 60 -14.09 3.91 3.51
C LEU A 60 -14.73 5.28 3.69
N LYS A 61 -14.64 5.91 4.87
CA LYS A 61 -15.29 7.20 5.14
C LYS A 61 -14.78 8.28 4.18
N LEU A 62 -15.69 9.07 3.63
CA LEU A 62 -15.37 10.16 2.68
C LEU A 62 -14.89 11.44 3.37
N ALA A 63 -15.24 11.61 4.65
CA ALA A 63 -14.81 12.72 5.47
C ALA A 63 -14.62 12.28 6.92
N PRO A 64 -13.69 12.91 7.66
CA PRO A 64 -13.53 12.67 9.09
C PRO A 64 -14.72 13.27 9.89
N PRO A 65 -14.99 12.78 11.12
CA PRO A 65 -16.16 13.22 11.88
C PRO A 65 -16.27 14.73 12.14
N ASN A 66 -15.14 15.42 12.30
CA ASN A 66 -15.08 16.87 12.53
C ASN A 66 -15.50 17.71 11.30
N TRP A 67 -15.40 17.15 10.09
CA TRP A 67 -15.73 17.88 8.86
C TRP A 67 -17.17 18.39 8.85
N TYR A 68 -18.12 17.61 9.37
CA TYR A 68 -19.54 17.99 9.41
C TYR A 68 -19.78 19.19 10.32
N ALA A 69 -19.14 19.20 11.50
CA ALA A 69 -19.24 20.32 12.45
C ALA A 69 -18.56 21.58 11.88
N GLU A 70 -17.37 21.45 11.29
CA GLU A 70 -16.63 22.55 10.67
C GLU A 70 -17.38 23.20 9.49
N ASN A 71 -18.19 22.41 8.78
CA ASN A 71 -18.98 22.86 7.63
C ASN A 71 -20.44 23.18 7.99
N GLU A 72 -20.80 23.14 9.27
CA GLU A 72 -22.18 23.39 9.76
C GLU A 72 -23.21 22.54 9.01
N ILE A 73 -22.92 21.24 8.91
CA ILE A 73 -23.79 20.23 8.30
C ILE A 73 -24.37 19.37 9.42
N GLU A 74 -25.70 19.39 9.55
CA GLU A 74 -26.41 18.48 10.43
C GLU A 74 -26.54 17.12 9.74
N LEU A 75 -25.80 16.12 10.23
CA LEU A 75 -25.87 14.76 9.72
C LEU A 75 -26.78 13.89 10.60
N MET A 76 -27.88 13.42 10.03
CA MET A 76 -28.83 12.50 10.65
C MET A 76 -28.64 11.08 10.08
N THR A 77 -27.79 10.26 10.72
CA THR A 77 -27.72 8.82 10.45
C THR A 77 -28.84 8.06 11.15
N ASN A 78 -29.02 6.77 10.82
CA ASN A 78 -30.13 5.95 11.31
C ASN A 78 -31.49 6.61 11.09
N THR A 79 -31.66 7.38 10.02
CA THR A 79 -32.87 8.16 9.79
C THR A 79 -33.36 7.93 8.37
N GLN A 80 -34.53 7.32 8.24
CA GLN A 80 -35.17 7.06 6.96
C GLN A 80 -36.15 8.18 6.62
N ALA A 81 -36.10 8.69 5.39
CA ALA A 81 -37.15 9.56 4.85
C ALA A 81 -38.31 8.69 4.33
N LEU A 82 -39.51 8.93 4.82
CA LEU A 82 -40.71 8.13 4.50
C LEU A 82 -41.61 8.79 3.45
N ALA A 83 -41.78 10.11 3.53
CA ALA A 83 -42.62 10.87 2.61
C ALA A 83 -42.16 12.32 2.50
N LEU A 84 -42.32 12.91 1.31
CA LEU A 84 -42.00 14.31 1.04
C LEU A 84 -43.31 15.09 0.81
N ASP A 85 -43.63 16.00 1.72
CA ASP A 85 -44.75 16.93 1.56
C ASP A 85 -44.28 18.18 0.81
N THR A 86 -44.58 18.22 -0.48
CA THR A 86 -44.24 19.35 -1.37
C THR A 86 -45.10 20.58 -1.15
N LYS A 87 -46.30 20.42 -0.55
CA LYS A 87 -47.22 21.54 -0.30
C LYS A 87 -46.86 22.32 0.95
N ASN A 88 -46.55 21.60 2.03
CA ASN A 88 -46.18 22.21 3.32
C ASN A 88 -44.66 22.36 3.51
N LYS A 89 -43.86 21.92 2.52
CA LYS A 89 -42.39 21.90 2.54
C LYS A 89 -41.80 21.20 3.78
N LYS A 90 -42.22 19.95 4.00
CA LYS A 90 -41.74 19.11 5.10
C LYS A 90 -41.39 17.71 4.62
N LEU A 91 -40.37 17.12 5.24
CA LEU A 91 -39.99 15.73 5.04
C LEU A 91 -40.37 14.93 6.29
N LEU A 92 -41.18 13.89 6.13
CA LEU A 92 -41.48 12.95 7.21
C LEU A 92 -40.33 11.94 7.33
N CYS A 93 -39.71 11.89 8.50
CA CYS A 93 -38.59 11.03 8.80
C CYS A 93 -38.91 10.06 9.94
N GLN A 94 -38.21 8.93 9.96
CA GLN A 94 -38.28 7.94 11.03
C GLN A 94 -36.88 7.58 11.52
N ARG A 95 -36.69 7.61 12.83
CA ARG A 95 -35.46 7.12 13.46
C ARG A 95 -35.47 5.59 13.50
N LEU A 96 -34.40 4.98 13.00
CA LEU A 96 -34.14 3.54 13.00
C LEU A 96 -33.31 3.17 14.25
N GLY A 97 -33.54 1.97 14.81
CA GLY A 97 -32.70 1.39 15.88
C GLY A 97 -33.10 1.67 17.33
N GLY A 98 -34.23 2.35 17.60
CA GLY A 98 -34.83 2.44 18.94
C GLY A 98 -35.96 1.40 19.14
N ASP A 99 -36.27 1.04 20.39
CA ASP A 99 -37.33 0.07 20.72
C ASP A 99 -38.72 0.46 20.19
N VAL A 100 -38.94 1.76 19.93
CA VAL A 100 -40.18 2.32 19.37
C VAL A 100 -39.83 3.18 18.16
N PRO A 101 -40.47 2.97 16.99
CA PRO A 101 -40.25 3.82 15.82
C PRO A 101 -40.76 5.24 16.10
N GLN A 102 -39.85 6.22 16.12
CA GLN A 102 -40.20 7.62 16.32
C GLN A 102 -40.20 8.35 14.97
N GLN A 103 -41.37 8.86 14.58
CA GLN A 103 -41.52 9.73 13.41
C GLN A 103 -41.42 11.20 13.80
N PHE A 104 -40.83 12.01 12.93
CA PHE A 104 -40.71 13.46 13.09
C PHE A 104 -40.65 14.16 11.74
N GLU A 105 -40.94 15.45 11.71
CA GLU A 105 -40.92 16.26 10.49
C GLU A 105 -39.67 17.15 10.44
N VAL A 106 -39.05 17.23 9.26
CA VAL A 106 -37.93 18.14 8.98
C VAL A 106 -38.40 19.17 7.94
N PRO A 107 -38.50 20.48 8.28
CA PRO A 107 -38.84 21.52 7.31
C PRO A 107 -37.68 21.74 6.33
N TYR A 108 -38.00 22.15 5.10
CA TYR A 108 -37.00 22.50 4.10
C TYR A 108 -37.42 23.71 3.27
N ASP A 109 -36.45 24.45 2.74
CA ASP A 109 -36.68 25.41 1.67
C ASP A 109 -36.43 24.76 0.31
N ARG A 110 -35.38 23.92 0.23
CA ARG A 110 -35.05 23.06 -0.91
C ARG A 110 -34.72 21.64 -0.47
N VAL A 111 -35.08 20.65 -1.28
CA VAL A 111 -34.73 19.24 -1.03
C VAL A 111 -33.97 18.66 -2.22
N VAL A 112 -32.91 17.92 -1.93
CA VAL A 112 -32.09 17.21 -2.91
C VAL A 112 -32.19 15.72 -2.65
N ILE A 113 -32.86 15.01 -3.55
CA ILE A 113 -33.02 13.55 -3.47
C ILE A 113 -31.77 12.90 -4.06
N ALA A 114 -31.04 12.18 -3.22
CA ALA A 114 -29.78 11.48 -3.51
C ALA A 114 -29.79 10.04 -2.96
N THR A 115 -30.97 9.41 -2.91
CA THR A 115 -31.25 8.09 -2.32
C THR A 115 -30.54 6.93 -3.03
N GLY A 116 -30.00 7.18 -4.23
CA GLY A 116 -29.25 6.21 -5.01
C GLY A 116 -30.13 5.08 -5.53
N ALA A 117 -29.62 3.86 -5.43
CA ALA A 117 -30.29 2.66 -5.94
C ALA A 117 -30.18 1.47 -4.97
N SER A 118 -31.14 0.55 -5.03
CA SER A 118 -31.13 -0.75 -4.36
C SER A 118 -30.61 -1.83 -5.32
N ALA A 119 -30.19 -2.97 -4.77
CA ALA A 119 -29.85 -4.12 -5.60
C ALA A 119 -31.12 -4.71 -6.23
N LEU A 120 -31.07 -5.02 -7.53
CA LEU A 120 -32.21 -5.61 -8.22
C LEU A 120 -32.36 -7.09 -7.80
N MET A 121 -33.47 -7.38 -7.11
CA MET A 121 -33.82 -8.73 -6.65
C MET A 121 -34.85 -9.36 -7.58
N PRO A 122 -34.62 -10.59 -8.08
CA PRO A 122 -35.59 -11.27 -8.92
C PRO A 122 -36.78 -11.78 -8.10
N GLN A 123 -37.96 -11.83 -8.72
CA GLN A 123 -39.16 -12.44 -8.14
C GLN A 123 -39.16 -13.92 -8.46
N LEU A 124 -38.61 -14.75 -7.57
CA LEU A 124 -38.60 -16.20 -7.70
C LEU A 124 -38.74 -16.91 -6.34
N PRO A 125 -39.24 -18.15 -6.30
CA PRO A 125 -39.39 -18.90 -5.05
C PRO A 125 -38.04 -19.11 -4.33
N GLY A 126 -38.05 -18.95 -3.01
CA GLY A 126 -36.86 -19.13 -2.16
C GLY A 126 -35.91 -17.93 -2.05
N VAL A 127 -36.24 -16.78 -2.65
CA VAL A 127 -35.38 -15.58 -2.62
C VAL A 127 -35.23 -14.94 -1.23
N ILE A 128 -36.12 -15.27 -0.28
CA ILE A 128 -36.10 -14.78 1.11
C ILE A 128 -35.42 -15.74 2.08
N LEU A 129 -34.87 -16.86 1.60
CA LEU A 129 -34.20 -17.85 2.44
C LEU A 129 -32.91 -17.30 3.05
N HIS A 130 -32.58 -17.80 4.24
CA HIS A 130 -31.27 -17.55 4.85
C HIS A 130 -30.15 -18.07 3.94
N GLY A 131 -29.08 -17.30 3.75
CA GLY A 131 -28.02 -17.60 2.78
C GLY A 131 -28.20 -16.95 1.40
N VAL A 132 -29.27 -16.18 1.19
CA VAL A 132 -29.44 -15.30 0.01
C VAL A 132 -29.05 -13.87 0.38
N PHE A 133 -28.13 -13.29 -0.38
CA PHE A 133 -27.55 -11.97 -0.14
C PHE A 133 -27.55 -11.09 -1.39
N VAL A 134 -27.24 -9.81 -1.18
CA VAL A 134 -26.88 -8.83 -2.22
C VAL A 134 -25.51 -8.26 -1.90
N TYR A 135 -24.91 -7.54 -2.85
CA TYR A 135 -23.61 -6.89 -2.66
C TYR A 135 -23.76 -5.37 -2.80
N ARG A 136 -24.09 -4.67 -1.71
CA ARG A 136 -24.44 -3.23 -1.78
C ARG A 136 -24.02 -2.37 -0.58
N SER A 137 -24.20 -2.84 0.65
CA SER A 137 -23.93 -2.08 1.88
C SER A 137 -22.97 -2.82 2.81
N ILE A 138 -22.40 -2.12 3.79
CA ILE A 138 -21.55 -2.75 4.81
C ILE A 138 -22.31 -3.82 5.61
N ALA A 139 -23.60 -3.62 5.86
CA ALA A 139 -24.44 -4.62 6.51
C ALA A 139 -24.51 -5.90 5.67
N ASP A 140 -24.74 -5.78 4.37
CA ASP A 140 -24.77 -6.95 3.46
C ASP A 140 -23.43 -7.70 3.46
N LEU A 141 -22.33 -6.96 3.41
CA LEU A 141 -20.98 -7.52 3.44
C LEU A 141 -20.71 -8.29 4.75
N ASN A 142 -21.11 -7.73 5.88
CA ASN A 142 -20.98 -8.41 7.18
C ASN A 142 -21.82 -9.69 7.23
N SER A 143 -23.03 -9.68 6.67
CA SER A 143 -23.86 -10.88 6.55
C SER A 143 -23.22 -11.96 5.67
N ILE A 144 -22.62 -11.56 4.54
CA ILE A 144 -21.86 -12.48 3.66
C ILE A 144 -20.66 -13.08 4.41
N ILE A 145 -19.90 -12.25 5.13
CA ILE A 145 -18.73 -12.70 5.93
C ILE A 145 -19.17 -13.72 6.99
N ALA A 146 -20.17 -13.37 7.80
CA ALA A 146 -20.65 -14.24 8.86
C ALA A 146 -21.16 -15.59 8.30
N HIS A 147 -21.85 -15.58 7.18
CA HIS A 147 -22.33 -16.79 6.53
C HIS A 147 -21.19 -17.64 5.95
N ALA A 148 -20.21 -17.00 5.31
CA ALA A 148 -19.02 -17.68 4.80
C ALA A 148 -18.19 -18.33 5.92
N GLU A 149 -18.00 -17.64 7.05
CA GLU A 149 -17.30 -18.18 8.22
C GLU A 149 -18.02 -19.39 8.81
N ASN A 150 -19.36 -19.34 8.90
CA ASN A 150 -20.15 -20.46 9.36
C ASN A 150 -20.03 -21.66 8.41
N GLN A 151 -20.09 -21.44 7.11
CA GLN A 151 -19.87 -22.49 6.11
C GLN A 151 -18.46 -23.10 6.22
N ALA A 152 -17.43 -22.28 6.38
CA ALA A 152 -16.05 -22.75 6.54
C ALA A 152 -15.86 -23.62 7.81
N LYS A 153 -16.55 -23.28 8.90
CA LYS A 153 -16.57 -24.11 10.13
C LYS A 153 -17.21 -25.48 9.88
N LEU A 154 -18.33 -25.52 9.15
CA LEU A 154 -19.00 -26.78 8.81
C LEU A 154 -18.11 -27.67 7.94
N GLU A 155 -17.47 -27.12 6.92
CA GLU A 155 -16.54 -27.87 6.05
C GLU A 155 -15.33 -28.38 6.82
N SER A 156 -14.78 -27.57 7.73
CA SER A 156 -13.68 -27.99 8.61
C SER A 156 -14.08 -29.09 9.60
N ALA A 157 -15.37 -29.16 9.96
CA ALA A 157 -15.95 -30.22 10.78
C ALA A 157 -16.33 -31.49 9.98
N GLY A 158 -15.96 -31.56 8.68
CA GLY A 158 -16.16 -32.73 7.82
C GLY A 158 -17.44 -32.70 6.99
N ALA A 159 -18.18 -31.57 6.96
CA ALA A 159 -19.28 -31.42 6.03
C ALA A 159 -18.78 -31.38 4.57
N ALA A 160 -19.62 -31.83 3.64
CA ALA A 160 -19.29 -31.76 2.22
C ALA A 160 -19.10 -30.31 1.77
N LYS A 161 -18.14 -30.10 0.88
CA LYS A 161 -17.83 -28.80 0.29
C LYS A 161 -19.04 -28.25 -0.47
N LYS A 162 -19.41 -27.00 -0.22
CA LYS A 162 -20.50 -26.31 -0.93
C LYS A 162 -20.00 -25.08 -1.68
N TYR A 163 -20.87 -24.54 -2.54
CA TYR A 163 -20.57 -23.43 -3.42
C TYR A 163 -21.47 -22.22 -3.12
N ALA A 164 -20.86 -21.04 -3.22
CA ALA A 164 -21.58 -19.79 -3.39
C ALA A 164 -21.88 -19.56 -4.87
N LEU A 165 -23.14 -19.31 -5.19
CA LEU A 165 -23.55 -18.89 -6.53
C LEU A 165 -23.65 -17.37 -6.58
N VAL A 166 -22.78 -16.75 -7.38
CA VAL A 166 -22.88 -15.31 -7.65
C VAL A 166 -23.63 -15.11 -8.94
N ILE A 167 -24.86 -14.62 -8.83
CA ILE A 167 -25.79 -14.47 -9.96
C ILE A 167 -25.64 -13.05 -10.53
N GLY A 168 -24.89 -12.97 -11.62
CA GLY A 168 -24.59 -11.75 -12.37
C GLY A 168 -23.13 -11.67 -12.80
N GLY A 169 -22.87 -11.65 -14.11
CA GLY A 169 -21.52 -11.52 -14.68
C GLY A 169 -21.06 -10.08 -14.94
N GLY A 170 -21.59 -9.10 -14.20
CA GLY A 170 -21.23 -7.67 -14.30
C GLY A 170 -20.24 -7.23 -13.21
N LEU A 171 -19.92 -5.93 -13.15
CA LEU A 171 -18.93 -5.35 -12.23
C LEU A 171 -19.09 -5.84 -10.78
N LEU A 172 -20.26 -5.55 -10.18
CA LEU A 172 -20.54 -5.93 -8.78
C LEU A 172 -20.55 -7.44 -8.56
N GLY A 173 -20.97 -8.22 -9.55
CA GLY A 173 -20.98 -9.68 -9.45
C GLY A 173 -19.57 -10.26 -9.48
N LEU A 174 -18.69 -9.73 -10.31
CA LEU A 174 -17.28 -10.14 -10.34
C LEU A 174 -16.54 -9.71 -9.06
N GLU A 175 -16.86 -8.53 -8.50
CA GLU A 175 -16.34 -8.09 -7.20
C GLU A 175 -16.84 -8.97 -6.05
N ALA A 176 -18.14 -9.27 -6.01
CA ALA A 176 -18.71 -10.19 -5.03
C ALA A 176 -18.11 -11.59 -5.13
N ALA A 177 -17.93 -12.11 -6.35
CA ALA A 177 -17.26 -13.39 -6.59
C ALA A 177 -15.83 -13.40 -6.05
N LYS A 178 -15.07 -12.31 -6.26
CA LYS A 178 -13.73 -12.16 -5.69
C LYS A 178 -13.76 -12.17 -4.17
N ALA A 179 -14.65 -11.37 -3.57
CA ALA A 179 -14.76 -11.22 -2.13
C ALA A 179 -15.08 -12.56 -1.45
N VAL A 180 -16.05 -13.32 -1.99
CA VAL A 180 -16.41 -14.65 -1.45
C VAL A 180 -15.29 -15.67 -1.62
N HIS A 181 -14.56 -15.63 -2.74
CA HIS A 181 -13.40 -16.48 -2.93
C HIS A 181 -12.28 -16.18 -1.95
N ASP A 182 -12.05 -14.90 -1.62
CA ASP A 182 -11.06 -14.51 -0.62
C ASP A 182 -11.47 -14.93 0.80
N LEU A 183 -12.76 -15.15 1.04
CA LEU A 183 -13.30 -15.80 2.24
C LEU A 183 -13.20 -17.33 2.20
N ASN A 184 -12.49 -17.91 1.21
CA ASN A 184 -12.28 -19.35 1.00
C ASN A 184 -13.55 -20.17 0.71
N VAL A 185 -14.66 -19.54 0.33
CA VAL A 185 -15.84 -20.25 -0.17
C VAL A 185 -15.69 -20.46 -1.68
N SER A 186 -16.01 -21.66 -2.16
CA SER A 186 -15.92 -21.94 -3.61
C SER A 186 -17.03 -21.23 -4.36
N VAL A 187 -16.69 -20.61 -5.49
CA VAL A 187 -17.62 -19.72 -6.21
C VAL A 187 -17.91 -20.27 -7.59
N ARG A 188 -19.19 -20.26 -7.96
CA ARG A 188 -19.63 -20.36 -9.36
C ARG A 188 -20.32 -19.06 -9.75
N ILE A 189 -19.85 -18.44 -10.83
CA ILE A 189 -20.44 -17.23 -11.39
C ILE A 189 -21.52 -17.66 -12.38
N ILE A 190 -22.76 -17.29 -12.11
CA ILE A 190 -23.92 -17.59 -12.95
C ILE A 190 -24.26 -16.34 -13.74
N ASN A 191 -24.20 -16.43 -15.06
CA ASN A 191 -24.54 -15.33 -15.94
C ASN A 191 -25.63 -15.74 -16.92
N ARG A 192 -26.74 -15.01 -16.94
CA ARG A 192 -27.83 -15.27 -17.90
C ARG A 192 -27.44 -14.99 -19.35
N GLY A 193 -26.48 -14.09 -19.57
CA GLY A 193 -26.01 -13.72 -20.90
C GLY A 193 -24.95 -14.68 -21.42
N THR A 194 -24.57 -14.48 -22.68
CA THR A 194 -23.53 -15.28 -23.37
C THR A 194 -22.10 -14.84 -23.05
N ARG A 195 -21.93 -13.76 -22.28
CA ARG A 195 -20.62 -13.12 -22.02
C ARG A 195 -20.62 -12.27 -20.75
N LEU A 196 -19.46 -12.15 -20.11
CA LEU A 196 -19.22 -11.27 -18.96
C LEU A 196 -19.19 -9.80 -19.40
N MET A 197 -19.48 -8.89 -18.46
CA MET A 197 -19.40 -7.43 -18.65
C MET A 197 -20.09 -6.97 -19.94
N SER A 198 -21.30 -7.48 -20.20
CA SER A 198 -22.00 -7.30 -21.48
C SER A 198 -22.31 -5.85 -21.84
N ARG A 199 -22.25 -4.92 -20.88
CA ARG A 199 -22.41 -3.48 -21.09
C ARG A 199 -21.11 -2.79 -21.51
N GLN A 200 -19.94 -3.40 -21.31
CA GLN A 200 -18.63 -2.76 -21.52
C GLN A 200 -17.76 -3.48 -22.54
N LEU A 201 -17.73 -4.82 -22.51
CA LEU A 201 -16.87 -5.64 -23.37
C LEU A 201 -17.64 -6.11 -24.60
N ASP A 202 -16.96 -6.64 -25.61
CA ASP A 202 -17.56 -7.50 -26.64
C ASP A 202 -17.25 -8.98 -26.34
N ALA A 203 -17.57 -9.89 -27.25
CA ALA A 203 -17.38 -11.33 -27.01
C ALA A 203 -15.90 -11.70 -26.81
N ASP A 204 -15.01 -11.17 -27.62
CA ASP A 204 -13.58 -11.47 -27.57
C ASP A 204 -12.91 -10.85 -26.33
N GLY A 205 -13.23 -9.60 -26.01
CA GLY A 205 -12.75 -8.97 -24.77
C GLY A 205 -13.25 -9.71 -23.52
N ALA A 206 -14.51 -10.13 -23.51
CA ALA A 206 -15.07 -10.91 -22.41
C ALA A 206 -14.44 -12.29 -22.27
N LYS A 207 -14.01 -12.91 -23.38
CA LYS A 207 -13.30 -14.20 -23.37
C LYS A 207 -11.93 -14.10 -22.69
N VAL A 208 -11.20 -13.00 -22.90
CA VAL A 208 -9.94 -12.76 -22.19
C VAL A 208 -10.17 -12.67 -20.68
N LEU A 209 -11.18 -11.91 -20.26
CA LEU A 209 -11.55 -11.80 -18.84
C LEU A 209 -11.99 -13.15 -18.25
N HIS A 210 -12.81 -13.91 -18.97
CA HIS A 210 -13.24 -15.25 -18.57
C HIS A 210 -12.04 -16.17 -18.34
N ASN A 211 -11.11 -16.22 -19.30
CA ASN A 211 -9.92 -17.07 -19.20
C ASN A 211 -9.07 -16.70 -17.98
N GLU A 212 -8.91 -15.42 -17.67
CA GLU A 212 -8.18 -15.02 -16.47
C GLU A 212 -8.91 -15.47 -15.20
N ILE A 213 -10.24 -15.34 -15.13
CA ILE A 213 -11.03 -15.77 -13.98
C ILE A 213 -10.85 -17.27 -13.71
N VAL A 214 -11.01 -18.08 -14.76
CA VAL A 214 -10.88 -19.54 -14.67
C VAL A 214 -9.43 -19.94 -14.34
N ASN A 215 -8.45 -19.42 -15.09
CA ASN A 215 -7.05 -19.88 -14.95
C ASN A 215 -6.39 -19.41 -13.65
N LYS A 216 -6.73 -18.22 -13.16
CA LYS A 216 -6.07 -17.63 -11.98
C LYS A 216 -6.78 -17.96 -10.68
N PHE A 217 -8.10 -18.00 -10.68
CA PHE A 217 -8.89 -18.19 -9.46
C PHE A 217 -9.60 -19.55 -9.41
N GLY A 218 -9.59 -20.33 -10.50
CA GLY A 218 -10.26 -21.63 -10.52
C GLY A 218 -11.76 -21.55 -10.29
N MET A 219 -12.38 -20.41 -10.63
CA MET A 219 -13.83 -20.22 -10.51
C MET A 219 -14.53 -20.69 -11.78
N ASP A 220 -15.66 -21.37 -11.62
CA ASP A 220 -16.51 -21.71 -12.75
C ASP A 220 -17.31 -20.47 -13.18
N VAL A 221 -17.35 -20.22 -14.49
CA VAL A 221 -18.21 -19.19 -15.08
C VAL A 221 -19.20 -19.88 -16.01
N LEU A 222 -20.47 -19.85 -15.64
CA LEU A 222 -21.54 -20.56 -16.31
C LEU A 222 -22.47 -19.56 -17.01
N TYR A 223 -22.53 -19.64 -18.33
CA TYR A 223 -23.34 -18.77 -19.18
C TYR A 223 -24.72 -19.35 -19.45
N GLU A 224 -25.64 -18.50 -19.91
CA GLU A 224 -26.98 -18.88 -20.35
C GLU A 224 -27.80 -19.62 -19.28
N LYS A 225 -27.48 -19.38 -18.01
CA LYS A 225 -28.20 -19.93 -16.87
C LYS A 225 -29.10 -18.88 -16.24
N SER A 226 -30.39 -19.14 -16.24
CA SER A 226 -31.39 -18.34 -15.54
C SER A 226 -32.00 -19.16 -14.41
N THR A 227 -31.92 -18.64 -13.18
CA THR A 227 -32.44 -19.26 -11.96
C THR A 227 -33.97 -19.34 -12.00
N GLN A 228 -34.52 -20.51 -11.71
CA GLN A 228 -35.96 -20.76 -11.63
C GLN A 228 -36.45 -20.72 -10.18
N GLU A 229 -35.78 -21.45 -9.29
CA GLU A 229 -36.16 -21.55 -7.88
C GLU A 229 -34.91 -21.82 -7.02
N ILE A 230 -34.94 -21.26 -5.80
CA ILE A 230 -33.96 -21.54 -4.75
C ILE A 230 -34.62 -22.49 -3.76
N ILE A 231 -33.98 -23.62 -3.51
CA ILE A 231 -34.49 -24.69 -2.66
C ILE A 231 -33.74 -24.65 -1.33
N GLY A 232 -34.51 -24.70 -0.24
CA GLY A 232 -33.98 -24.69 1.12
C GLY A 232 -35.11 -24.71 2.14
N THR A 233 -34.75 -24.70 3.42
CA THR A 233 -35.69 -24.66 4.55
C THR A 233 -35.43 -23.41 5.40
N GLU A 234 -36.39 -23.02 6.26
CA GLU A 234 -36.18 -21.90 7.19
C GLU A 234 -35.03 -22.18 8.17
N GLU A 235 -34.85 -23.45 8.58
CA GLU A 235 -33.82 -23.86 9.55
C GLU A 235 -32.42 -23.96 8.92
N ASN A 236 -32.31 -24.53 7.72
CA ASN A 236 -31.01 -24.77 7.07
C ASN A 236 -30.60 -23.67 6.07
N GLY A 237 -31.54 -22.81 5.66
CA GLY A 237 -31.33 -21.85 4.58
C GLY A 237 -31.19 -22.50 3.21
N VAL A 238 -30.43 -21.86 2.32
CA VAL A 238 -30.19 -22.33 0.94
C VAL A 238 -29.44 -23.68 0.92
N GLU A 239 -29.96 -24.63 0.14
CA GLU A 239 -29.36 -25.95 -0.08
C GLU A 239 -29.12 -26.25 -1.56
N ALA A 240 -30.03 -25.83 -2.44
CA ALA A 240 -29.96 -26.13 -3.86
C ALA A 240 -30.57 -25.01 -4.73
N VAL A 241 -30.25 -25.02 -6.02
CA VAL A 241 -30.82 -24.11 -7.02
C VAL A 241 -31.21 -24.86 -8.28
N THR A 242 -32.40 -24.59 -8.79
CA THR A 242 -32.87 -25.07 -10.10
C THR A 242 -32.80 -23.95 -11.14
N PHE A 243 -32.41 -24.31 -12.35
CA PHE A 243 -32.35 -23.41 -13.49
C PHE A 243 -33.49 -23.73 -14.47
N THR A 244 -33.91 -22.70 -15.20
CA THR A 244 -34.98 -22.79 -16.21
C THR A 244 -34.74 -23.80 -17.33
N ASN A 245 -33.49 -24.22 -17.55
CA ASN A 245 -33.15 -25.27 -18.52
C ASN A 245 -33.27 -26.70 -17.95
N GLY A 246 -33.75 -26.85 -16.71
CA GLY A 246 -33.93 -28.13 -16.02
C GLY A 246 -32.71 -28.62 -15.25
N GLU A 247 -31.56 -27.95 -15.34
CA GLU A 247 -30.40 -28.27 -14.51
C GLU A 247 -30.61 -27.87 -13.05
N ARG A 248 -29.95 -28.59 -12.15
CA ARG A 248 -30.04 -28.39 -10.70
C ARG A 248 -28.66 -28.54 -10.08
N PHE A 249 -28.33 -27.65 -9.15
CA PHE A 249 -27.14 -27.74 -8.29
C PHE A 249 -27.58 -27.99 -6.84
N ASP A 250 -27.14 -29.12 -6.27
CA ASP A 250 -27.49 -29.57 -4.91
C ASP A 250 -26.43 -29.25 -3.85
N ASP A 251 -25.36 -28.57 -4.27
CA ASP A 251 -24.18 -28.25 -3.47
C ASP A 251 -24.05 -26.74 -3.23
N VAL A 252 -25.17 -26.07 -2.93
CA VAL A 252 -25.21 -24.61 -2.74
C VAL A 252 -25.35 -24.27 -1.26
N CYS A 253 -24.56 -23.32 -0.78
CA CYS A 253 -24.68 -22.79 0.59
C CYS A 253 -25.01 -21.30 0.63
N MET A 254 -24.75 -20.58 -0.46
CA MET A 254 -24.85 -19.13 -0.51
C MET A 254 -25.27 -18.69 -1.91
N ILE A 255 -26.11 -17.67 -2.00
CA ILE A 255 -26.47 -17.01 -3.25
C ILE A 255 -26.25 -15.52 -3.08
N ILE A 256 -25.55 -14.90 -4.03
CA ILE A 256 -25.41 -13.44 -4.08
C ILE A 256 -26.00 -12.93 -5.38
N PHE A 257 -27.05 -12.12 -5.27
CA PHE A 257 -27.64 -11.45 -6.43
C PHE A 257 -26.89 -10.16 -6.76
N ALA A 258 -26.37 -10.09 -7.98
CA ALA A 258 -25.71 -8.92 -8.56
C ALA A 258 -26.22 -8.69 -9.99
N THR A 259 -27.54 -8.70 -10.16
CA THR A 259 -28.19 -8.69 -11.49
C THR A 259 -28.50 -7.29 -12.04
N GLY A 260 -28.14 -6.25 -11.29
CA GLY A 260 -28.40 -4.86 -11.64
C GLY A 260 -28.77 -4.05 -10.40
N ILE A 261 -29.14 -2.80 -10.65
CA ILE A 261 -29.63 -1.88 -9.63
C ILE A 261 -31.01 -1.38 -10.03
N GLN A 262 -31.81 -1.00 -9.04
CA GLN A 262 -33.10 -0.33 -9.21
C GLN A 262 -33.03 1.05 -8.55
N PRO A 263 -33.35 2.15 -9.27
CA PRO A 263 -33.42 3.48 -8.66
C PRO A 263 -34.32 3.48 -7.42
N ARG A 264 -33.88 4.15 -6.34
CA ARG A 264 -34.68 4.33 -5.12
C ARG A 264 -35.55 5.58 -5.24
N ASP A 265 -36.67 5.42 -5.92
CA ASP A 265 -37.63 6.47 -6.24
C ASP A 265 -38.86 6.44 -5.33
N GLU A 266 -38.79 5.75 -4.18
CA GLU A 266 -39.94 5.52 -3.30
C GLU A 266 -40.56 6.83 -2.79
N LEU A 267 -39.73 7.84 -2.55
CA LEU A 267 -40.17 9.18 -2.13
C LEU A 267 -41.02 9.86 -3.19
N ALA A 268 -40.88 9.57 -4.48
CA ALA A 268 -41.69 10.18 -5.51
C ALA A 268 -43.15 9.71 -5.48
N HIS A 269 -43.39 8.44 -5.09
CA HIS A 269 -44.72 7.83 -5.12
C HIS A 269 -45.75 8.57 -4.25
N SER A 270 -45.33 9.11 -3.10
CA SER A 270 -46.20 9.81 -2.15
C SER A 270 -46.15 11.34 -2.30
N SER A 271 -45.34 11.86 -3.22
CA SER A 271 -44.97 13.29 -3.26
C SER A 271 -45.33 14.01 -4.56
N GLY A 272 -46.03 13.32 -5.48
CA GLY A 272 -46.47 13.90 -6.75
C GLY A 272 -45.37 14.08 -7.81
N LEU A 273 -44.16 13.57 -7.56
CA LEU A 273 -43.04 13.69 -8.50
C LEU A 273 -43.22 12.76 -9.69
N GLU A 274 -42.88 13.25 -10.88
CA GLU A 274 -42.92 12.44 -12.10
C GLU A 274 -41.83 11.35 -12.11
N LEU A 275 -42.21 10.15 -12.54
CA LEU A 275 -41.33 8.99 -12.65
C LEU A 275 -41.13 8.58 -14.10
N ALA A 276 -39.93 8.11 -14.42
CA ALA A 276 -39.63 7.58 -15.74
C ALA A 276 -40.28 6.20 -15.92
N LYS A 277 -40.54 5.81 -17.17
CA LYS A 277 -41.21 4.54 -17.51
C LYS A 277 -40.50 3.29 -16.97
N ARG A 278 -39.20 3.37 -16.71
CA ARG A 278 -38.36 2.26 -16.21
C ARG A 278 -37.89 2.48 -14.77
N GLY A 279 -38.56 3.36 -14.01
CA GLY A 279 -38.15 3.78 -12.68
C GLY A 279 -37.14 4.92 -12.68
N GLY A 280 -37.00 5.57 -11.54
CA GLY A 280 -36.19 6.76 -11.31
C GLY A 280 -36.99 8.06 -11.45
N ILE A 281 -36.64 9.04 -10.62
CA ILE A 281 -37.29 10.36 -10.58
C ILE A 281 -36.88 11.16 -11.82
N LEU A 282 -37.85 11.64 -12.59
CA LEU A 282 -37.58 12.43 -13.78
C LEU A 282 -37.02 13.80 -13.38
N ILE A 283 -35.91 14.16 -14.03
CA ILE A 283 -35.29 15.47 -13.88
C ILE A 283 -35.10 16.13 -15.24
N ASN A 284 -35.15 17.46 -15.25
CA ASN A 284 -34.78 18.26 -16.42
C ASN A 284 -33.24 18.46 -16.51
N ASP A 285 -32.79 19.18 -17.54
CA ASP A 285 -31.37 19.48 -17.76
C ASP A 285 -30.74 20.35 -16.64
N TYR A 286 -31.54 21.00 -15.79
CA TYR A 286 -31.10 21.76 -14.61
C TYR A 286 -31.14 20.95 -13.29
N LEU A 287 -31.45 19.65 -13.39
CA LEU A 287 -31.54 18.70 -12.27
C LEU A 287 -32.74 18.95 -11.34
N GLU A 288 -33.75 19.67 -11.84
CA GLU A 288 -35.01 19.94 -11.16
C GLU A 288 -36.01 18.80 -11.41
N CYS A 289 -36.76 18.43 -10.38
CA CYS A 289 -37.90 17.52 -10.47
C CYS A 289 -39.16 18.28 -10.92
N SER A 290 -40.30 17.59 -11.04
CA SER A 290 -41.57 18.20 -11.48
C SER A 290 -42.19 19.20 -10.50
N GLU A 291 -41.82 19.12 -9.22
CA GLU A 291 -42.31 20.03 -8.17
C GLU A 291 -41.25 21.12 -7.85
N PRO A 292 -41.68 22.36 -7.57
CA PRO A 292 -40.76 23.45 -7.23
C PRO A 292 -39.88 23.13 -6.01
N ASP A 293 -38.64 23.60 -6.03
CA ASP A 293 -37.65 23.44 -4.96
C ASP A 293 -37.25 21.99 -4.63
N VAL A 294 -37.66 21.04 -5.46
CA VAL A 294 -37.26 19.63 -5.39
C VAL A 294 -36.28 19.32 -6.51
N TYR A 295 -35.13 18.77 -6.14
CA TYR A 295 -34.03 18.43 -7.05
C TYR A 295 -33.61 16.97 -6.87
N GLY A 296 -32.98 16.40 -7.88
CA GLY A 296 -32.53 15.01 -7.84
C GLY A 296 -31.14 14.82 -8.45
N ILE A 297 -30.31 13.98 -7.81
CA ILE A 297 -28.96 13.65 -8.28
C ILE A 297 -28.61 12.17 -8.02
N GLY A 298 -27.67 11.63 -8.80
CA GLY A 298 -27.12 10.28 -8.60
C GLY A 298 -27.94 9.17 -9.25
N GLU A 299 -27.99 7.98 -8.62
CA GLU A 299 -28.60 6.80 -9.25
C GLU A 299 -30.13 6.74 -9.11
N CYS A 300 -30.73 7.59 -8.27
CA CYS A 300 -32.18 7.65 -8.05
C CYS A 300 -32.92 8.38 -9.17
N ILE A 301 -32.21 9.10 -10.04
CA ILE A 301 -32.81 9.94 -11.08
C ILE A 301 -32.80 9.29 -12.45
N SER A 302 -33.67 9.78 -13.31
CA SER A 302 -33.74 9.48 -14.72
C SER A 302 -33.66 10.77 -15.52
N HIS A 303 -32.51 11.02 -16.15
CA HIS A 303 -32.28 12.17 -17.01
C HIS A 303 -32.48 11.73 -18.46
N ARG A 304 -33.46 12.31 -19.16
CA ARG A 304 -33.81 11.93 -20.55
C ARG A 304 -34.08 10.41 -20.69
N ASN A 305 -34.74 9.82 -19.68
CA ASN A 305 -35.01 8.38 -19.55
C ASN A 305 -33.76 7.49 -19.39
N VAL A 306 -32.63 8.05 -18.95
CA VAL A 306 -31.37 7.34 -18.70
C VAL A 306 -30.98 7.39 -17.22
N THR A 307 -30.66 6.23 -16.67
CA THR A 307 -30.06 6.03 -15.34
C THR A 307 -28.60 5.57 -15.53
N TYR A 308 -27.62 6.26 -14.95
CA TYR A 308 -26.22 6.09 -15.33
C TYR A 308 -25.47 4.96 -14.61
N GLY A 309 -25.89 4.54 -13.41
CA GLY A 309 -25.27 3.43 -12.66
C GLY A 309 -23.75 3.56 -12.44
N LEU A 310 -23.24 4.80 -12.44
CA LEU A 310 -21.84 5.16 -12.35
C LEU A 310 -21.70 6.39 -11.45
N VAL A 311 -20.63 6.44 -10.66
CA VAL A 311 -20.41 7.57 -9.73
C VAL A 311 -20.09 8.88 -10.46
N ALA A 312 -19.38 8.82 -11.59
CA ALA A 312 -18.85 10.01 -12.25
C ALA A 312 -19.98 10.93 -12.78
N PRO A 313 -21.02 10.40 -13.47
CA PRO A 313 -22.22 11.19 -13.78
C PRO A 313 -22.92 11.76 -12.54
N GLY A 314 -22.98 11.00 -11.44
CA GLY A 314 -23.56 11.49 -10.19
C GLY A 314 -22.79 12.66 -9.58
N TYR A 315 -21.46 12.62 -9.63
CA TYR A 315 -20.61 13.74 -9.18
C TYR A 315 -20.74 14.96 -10.08
N GLU A 316 -20.87 14.77 -11.39
CA GLU A 316 -21.13 15.87 -12.33
C GLU A 316 -22.47 16.55 -12.01
N MET A 317 -23.53 15.77 -11.75
CA MET A 317 -24.81 16.31 -11.30
C MET A 317 -24.66 17.09 -9.99
N ALA A 318 -23.95 16.54 -9.01
CA ALA A 318 -23.72 17.21 -7.73
C ALA A 318 -22.95 18.54 -7.90
N ASP A 319 -21.92 18.56 -8.74
CA ASP A 319 -21.11 19.75 -9.03
C ASP A 319 -21.95 20.83 -9.74
N ILE A 320 -22.78 20.44 -10.72
CA ILE A 320 -23.67 21.35 -11.46
C ILE A 320 -24.75 21.92 -10.54
N LEU A 321 -25.42 21.07 -9.76
CA LEU A 321 -26.49 21.51 -8.87
C LEU A 321 -25.98 22.48 -7.81
N ALA A 322 -24.83 22.17 -7.20
CA ALA A 322 -24.20 23.03 -6.20
C ALA A 322 -23.87 24.42 -6.77
N LYS A 323 -23.36 24.50 -8.01
CA LYS A 323 -23.14 25.78 -8.69
C LYS A 323 -24.45 26.52 -8.93
N ASN A 324 -25.45 25.84 -9.48
CA ASN A 324 -26.75 26.43 -9.79
C ASN A 324 -27.46 27.01 -8.54
N PHE A 325 -27.26 26.41 -7.36
CA PHE A 325 -27.80 26.95 -6.10
C PHE A 325 -27.17 28.28 -5.68
N THR A 326 -25.94 28.55 -6.11
CA THR A 326 -25.17 29.76 -5.77
C THR A 326 -25.12 30.79 -6.91
N CYS A 327 -25.81 30.55 -8.02
CA CYS A 327 -25.88 31.50 -9.13
C CYS A 327 -26.79 32.69 -8.80
N GLU A 328 -26.29 33.91 -8.95
CA GLU A 328 -27.06 35.15 -8.72
C GLU A 328 -28.12 35.44 -9.81
N SER A 329 -27.99 34.82 -10.99
CA SER A 329 -28.91 34.98 -12.13
C SER A 329 -29.26 33.65 -12.79
N LEU A 330 -30.53 33.49 -13.17
CA LEU A 330 -31.07 32.34 -13.91
C LEU A 330 -30.36 32.08 -15.26
N GLU A 331 -29.83 33.13 -15.89
CA GLU A 331 -29.14 33.05 -17.19
C GLU A 331 -27.78 32.36 -17.09
N ASN A 332 -27.17 32.32 -15.90
CA ASN A 332 -25.85 31.73 -15.66
C ASN A 332 -25.91 30.26 -15.20
N ARG A 333 -27.10 29.66 -15.16
CA ARG A 333 -27.26 28.26 -14.76
C ARG A 333 -26.66 27.32 -15.79
N ILE A 334 -26.02 26.27 -15.29
CA ILE A 334 -25.37 25.23 -16.10
C ILE A 334 -26.35 24.07 -16.28
N THR A 335 -26.43 23.57 -17.52
CA THR A 335 -27.20 22.37 -17.86
C THR A 335 -26.33 21.12 -17.79
N PHE A 336 -26.90 20.01 -17.33
CA PHE A 336 -26.31 18.68 -17.42
C PHE A 336 -26.61 18.07 -18.81
N PRO A 337 -25.60 17.87 -19.68
CA PRO A 337 -25.84 17.42 -21.05
C PRO A 337 -26.15 15.92 -21.17
N GLY A 338 -25.96 15.18 -20.08
CA GLY A 338 -25.92 13.71 -20.04
C GLY A 338 -24.51 13.23 -19.68
N GLY A 339 -24.42 12.17 -18.90
CA GLY A 339 -23.16 11.70 -18.33
C GLY A 339 -22.33 10.85 -19.28
N ASP A 340 -21.01 11.02 -19.24
CA ASP A 340 -20.04 10.16 -19.91
C ASP A 340 -20.06 8.75 -19.28
N ILE A 341 -20.37 7.75 -20.09
CA ILE A 341 -20.42 6.33 -19.68
C ILE A 341 -19.10 5.60 -19.94
N SER A 342 -18.04 6.31 -20.32
CA SER A 342 -16.70 5.74 -20.45
C SER A 342 -16.22 5.24 -19.09
N THR A 343 -15.73 4.01 -19.05
CA THR A 343 -15.33 3.35 -17.80
C THR A 343 -13.95 2.73 -17.94
N LYS A 344 -13.09 2.98 -16.94
CA LYS A 344 -11.86 2.23 -16.70
C LYS A 344 -11.97 1.55 -15.34
N LEU A 345 -12.00 0.22 -15.33
CA LEU A 345 -12.30 -0.63 -14.19
C LEU A 345 -11.16 -1.61 -13.95
N LYS A 346 -11.01 -2.04 -12.69
CA LYS A 346 -10.09 -3.11 -12.31
C LYS A 346 -10.91 -4.25 -11.71
N LEU A 347 -10.86 -5.41 -12.35
CA LEU A 347 -11.72 -6.55 -12.08
C LEU A 347 -10.86 -7.80 -12.00
N MET A 348 -10.91 -8.53 -10.88
CA MET A 348 -10.21 -9.83 -10.75
C MET A 348 -8.70 -9.73 -11.06
N GLY A 349 -8.09 -8.55 -10.82
CA GLY A 349 -6.69 -8.27 -11.15
C GLY A 349 -6.40 -8.04 -12.64
N MET A 350 -7.41 -7.89 -13.50
CA MET A 350 -7.29 -7.33 -14.86
C MET A 350 -7.83 -5.91 -14.91
N GLU A 351 -7.29 -5.12 -15.82
CA GLU A 351 -7.87 -3.82 -16.18
C GLU A 351 -8.80 -3.97 -17.39
N VAL A 352 -9.92 -3.26 -17.36
CA VAL A 352 -10.92 -3.20 -18.43
C VAL A 352 -11.26 -1.74 -18.69
N GLY A 353 -11.27 -1.33 -19.96
CA GLY A 353 -11.58 0.03 -20.38
C GLY A 353 -12.53 0.05 -21.57
N SER A 354 -13.54 0.90 -21.54
CA SER A 354 -14.42 1.18 -22.69
C SER A 354 -14.69 2.68 -22.79
N PHE A 355 -14.64 3.25 -23.99
CA PHE A 355 -14.84 4.67 -24.22
C PHE A 355 -15.50 4.95 -25.58
N GLY A 356 -16.25 6.05 -25.68
CA GLY A 356 -16.96 6.45 -26.89
C GLY A 356 -18.06 5.49 -27.33
N ASP A 357 -18.27 5.36 -28.64
CA ASP A 357 -19.23 4.43 -29.24
C ASP A 357 -18.55 3.06 -29.44
N TYR A 358 -18.33 2.33 -28.35
CA TYR A 358 -17.54 1.10 -28.31
C TYR A 358 -18.30 -0.17 -28.73
N PHE A 359 -19.57 -0.05 -29.13
CA PHE A 359 -20.31 -1.12 -29.79
C PHE A 359 -20.73 -0.70 -31.20
N PRO A 360 -20.66 -1.59 -32.19
CA PRO A 360 -21.11 -1.31 -33.56
C PRO A 360 -22.48 -0.65 -33.65
N GLU A 361 -23.45 -1.11 -32.85
CA GLU A 361 -24.81 -0.59 -32.81
C GLU A 361 -24.96 0.84 -32.26
N PHE A 362 -23.93 1.37 -31.58
CA PHE A 362 -23.92 2.74 -31.07
C PHE A 362 -23.36 3.73 -32.10
N ILE A 363 -22.58 3.24 -33.07
CA ILE A 363 -21.93 4.06 -34.08
C ILE A 363 -22.95 4.42 -35.16
N LYS A 364 -23.17 5.73 -35.36
CA LYS A 364 -24.18 6.27 -36.29
C LYS A 364 -23.63 6.58 -37.69
N GLU A 365 -22.34 6.39 -37.91
CA GLU A 365 -21.63 6.69 -39.16
C GLU A 365 -20.86 5.46 -39.69
N PRO A 366 -20.52 5.38 -40.99
CA PRO A 366 -19.72 4.29 -41.54
C PRO A 366 -18.36 4.17 -40.84
N PHE A 367 -17.99 2.94 -40.44
CA PHE A 367 -16.81 2.70 -39.62
C PHE A 367 -16.01 1.46 -40.03
N GLU A 368 -14.74 1.43 -39.65
CA GLU A 368 -13.84 0.28 -39.72
C GLU A 368 -13.34 -0.08 -38.32
N ALA A 369 -13.18 -1.37 -38.03
CA ALA A 369 -12.72 -1.84 -36.73
C ALA A 369 -11.31 -2.44 -36.82
N LEU A 370 -10.42 -2.04 -35.90
CA LEU A 370 -9.09 -2.61 -35.77
C LEU A 370 -8.96 -3.32 -34.42
N THR A 371 -8.56 -4.59 -34.46
CA THR A 371 -8.47 -5.47 -33.28
C THR A 371 -7.06 -6.01 -33.09
N TYR A 372 -6.54 -5.92 -31.87
CA TYR A 372 -5.34 -6.60 -31.39
C TYR A 372 -5.73 -7.55 -30.26
N ASN A 373 -5.44 -8.83 -30.43
CA ASN A 373 -5.73 -9.87 -29.45
C ASN A 373 -4.47 -10.70 -29.21
N ASN A 374 -3.87 -10.56 -28.02
CA ASN A 374 -2.72 -11.35 -27.57
C ASN A 374 -3.09 -12.18 -26.34
N PRO A 375 -3.44 -13.47 -26.53
CA PRO A 375 -3.78 -14.36 -25.43
C PRO A 375 -2.63 -14.66 -24.45
N LEU A 376 -1.36 -14.57 -24.89
CA LEU A 376 -0.18 -14.84 -24.06
C LEU A 376 0.07 -13.71 -23.06
N GLU A 377 -0.08 -12.47 -23.53
CA GLU A 377 0.00 -11.27 -22.69
C GLU A 377 -1.31 -10.96 -21.97
N LYS A 378 -2.40 -11.68 -22.32
CA LYS A 378 -3.76 -11.46 -21.82
C LYS A 378 -4.29 -10.07 -22.17
N VAL A 379 -3.93 -9.59 -23.37
CA VAL A 379 -4.28 -8.24 -23.84
C VAL A 379 -5.26 -8.34 -24.99
N TYR A 380 -6.33 -7.55 -24.92
CA TYR A 380 -7.26 -7.32 -26.02
C TYR A 380 -7.51 -5.82 -26.18
N LYS A 381 -7.35 -5.30 -27.39
CA LYS A 381 -7.65 -3.91 -27.74
C LYS A 381 -8.45 -3.90 -29.03
N LYS A 382 -9.57 -3.18 -29.07
CA LYS A 382 -10.37 -2.98 -30.27
C LYS A 382 -10.79 -1.52 -30.37
N LEU A 383 -10.50 -0.92 -31.51
CA LEU A 383 -10.79 0.49 -31.79
C LEU A 383 -11.66 0.60 -33.04
N PHE A 384 -12.59 1.56 -33.02
CA PHE A 384 -13.45 1.88 -34.15
C PHE A 384 -13.05 3.22 -34.75
N PHE A 385 -12.86 3.24 -36.05
CA PHE A 385 -12.47 4.42 -36.82
C PHE A 385 -13.53 4.76 -37.85
N SER A 386 -13.65 6.02 -38.26
CA SER A 386 -14.46 6.36 -39.45
C SER A 386 -13.91 5.67 -40.70
N SER A 387 -14.73 5.43 -41.72
CA SER A 387 -14.32 4.73 -42.94
C SER A 387 -13.14 5.37 -43.70
N ASP A 388 -12.91 6.67 -43.51
CA ASP A 388 -11.76 7.40 -44.06
C ASP A 388 -10.53 7.40 -43.12
N GLY A 389 -10.64 6.79 -41.94
CA GLY A 389 -9.60 6.74 -40.91
C GLY A 389 -9.36 8.06 -40.17
N SER A 390 -10.15 9.11 -40.44
CA SER A 390 -9.91 10.46 -39.90
C SER A 390 -10.40 10.68 -38.47
N LYS A 391 -11.25 9.81 -37.93
CA LYS A 391 -11.84 9.92 -36.58
C LYS A 391 -11.72 8.62 -35.79
N LEU A 392 -11.49 8.74 -34.49
CA LEU A 392 -11.65 7.65 -33.53
C LEU A 392 -13.06 7.72 -32.94
N LEU A 393 -13.85 6.67 -33.10
CA LEU A 393 -15.27 6.62 -32.75
C LEU A 393 -15.53 5.91 -31.41
N GLY A 394 -14.61 5.06 -30.96
CA GLY A 394 -14.71 4.39 -29.66
C GLY A 394 -13.72 3.25 -29.53
N GLY A 395 -13.73 2.56 -28.39
CA GLY A 395 -12.87 1.41 -28.19
C GLY A 395 -13.08 0.61 -26.91
N ILE A 396 -12.57 -0.62 -26.92
CA ILE A 396 -12.56 -1.61 -25.84
C ILE A 396 -11.12 -2.04 -25.57
N LEU A 397 -10.70 -2.03 -24.31
CA LEU A 397 -9.37 -2.41 -23.83
C LEU A 397 -9.51 -3.42 -22.68
N VAL A 398 -8.76 -4.51 -22.70
CA VAL A 398 -8.72 -5.53 -21.64
C VAL A 398 -7.27 -5.96 -21.42
N GLY A 399 -6.87 -6.08 -20.16
CA GLY A 399 -5.52 -6.44 -19.75
C GLY A 399 -4.60 -5.24 -19.68
N ASP A 400 -4.30 -4.64 -20.83
CA ASP A 400 -3.52 -3.39 -20.92
C ASP A 400 -4.45 -2.21 -21.27
N THR A 401 -4.63 -1.32 -20.30
CA THR A 401 -5.42 -0.09 -20.45
C THR A 401 -4.59 1.18 -20.27
N SER A 402 -3.27 1.09 -20.44
CA SER A 402 -2.34 2.23 -20.32
C SER A 402 -2.72 3.38 -21.26
N ASP A 403 -3.13 3.06 -22.49
CA ASP A 403 -3.56 4.03 -23.51
C ASP A 403 -4.96 4.64 -23.31
N PHE A 404 -5.73 4.20 -22.31
CA PHE A 404 -7.16 4.55 -22.17
C PHE A 404 -7.41 6.06 -22.20
N VAL A 405 -6.60 6.85 -21.46
CA VAL A 405 -6.75 8.31 -21.38
C VAL A 405 -6.49 8.96 -22.73
N ARG A 406 -5.38 8.59 -23.39
CA ARG A 406 -4.99 9.10 -24.70
C ARG A 406 -6.09 8.85 -25.72
N LEU A 407 -6.59 7.62 -25.78
CA LEU A 407 -7.61 7.21 -26.73
C LEU A 407 -8.98 7.85 -26.44
N SER A 408 -9.38 7.93 -25.17
CA SER A 408 -10.61 8.63 -24.77
C SER A 408 -10.58 10.11 -25.14
N LEU A 409 -9.43 10.77 -24.98
CA LEU A 409 -9.25 12.16 -25.41
C LEU A 409 -9.34 12.31 -26.93
N MET A 410 -8.69 11.44 -27.69
CA MET A 410 -8.76 11.44 -29.16
C MET A 410 -10.21 11.28 -29.63
N TYR A 411 -11.00 10.43 -28.97
CA TYR A 411 -12.44 10.32 -29.21
C TYR A 411 -13.18 11.63 -28.91
N LYS A 412 -12.95 12.26 -27.75
CA LYS A 412 -13.62 13.53 -27.38
C LYS A 412 -13.31 14.67 -28.36
N GLN A 413 -12.18 14.61 -29.07
CA GLN A 413 -11.74 15.60 -30.06
C GLN A 413 -12.08 15.24 -31.51
N LYS A 414 -12.81 14.13 -31.75
CA LYS A 414 -13.03 13.58 -33.10
C LYS A 414 -13.63 14.57 -34.11
N ASP A 415 -14.40 15.55 -33.64
CA ASP A 415 -15.07 16.53 -34.51
C ASP A 415 -14.27 17.82 -34.69
N THR A 416 -13.24 18.04 -33.89
CA THR A 416 -12.40 19.27 -33.93
C THR A 416 -10.98 18.99 -34.39
N LYS A 417 -10.49 17.75 -34.29
CA LYS A 417 -9.12 17.37 -34.62
C LYS A 417 -9.07 16.00 -35.32
N PRO A 418 -8.83 15.97 -36.65
CA PRO A 418 -8.64 14.72 -37.38
C PRO A 418 -7.42 13.93 -36.90
N LEU A 419 -7.49 12.61 -37.01
CA LEU A 419 -6.38 11.70 -36.76
C LEU A 419 -5.28 11.88 -37.81
N VAL A 420 -4.02 11.91 -37.34
CA VAL A 420 -2.83 12.09 -38.19
C VAL A 420 -1.97 10.82 -38.27
N ASP A 421 -1.96 10.00 -37.22
CA ASP A 421 -1.24 8.72 -37.22
C ASP A 421 -2.14 7.61 -37.79
N PRO A 422 -1.56 6.60 -38.46
CA PRO A 422 -2.34 5.49 -39.00
C PRO A 422 -2.94 4.64 -37.86
N PRO A 423 -4.12 4.00 -38.07
CA PRO A 423 -4.83 3.25 -37.03
C PRO A 423 -4.01 2.19 -36.27
N ASN A 424 -3.07 1.51 -36.94
CA ASN A 424 -2.19 0.51 -36.33
C ASN A 424 -1.21 1.13 -35.32
N GLU A 425 -0.67 2.31 -35.61
CA GLU A 425 0.22 3.05 -34.68
C GLU A 425 -0.57 3.60 -33.49
N ILE A 426 -1.81 4.02 -33.71
CA ILE A 426 -2.71 4.45 -32.64
C ILE A 426 -3.01 3.28 -31.69
N LEU A 427 -3.18 2.06 -32.21
CA LEU A 427 -3.52 0.87 -31.42
C LEU A 427 -2.34 0.26 -30.65
N LEU A 428 -1.17 0.15 -31.29
CA LEU A 428 -0.01 -0.60 -30.78
C LEU A 428 1.14 0.28 -30.29
N GLY A 429 1.10 1.58 -30.57
CA GLY A 429 2.23 2.49 -30.36
C GLY A 429 3.31 2.38 -31.45
N LYS A 430 4.14 3.42 -31.61
CA LYS A 430 5.24 3.44 -32.59
C LYS A 430 6.34 2.43 -32.19
N ARG A 431 6.66 1.47 -33.07
CA ARG A 431 7.78 0.55 -32.87
C ARG A 431 9.11 1.29 -33.01
N GLY A 432 9.90 1.36 -31.93
CA GLY A 432 11.29 1.84 -31.97
C GLY A 432 11.50 3.34 -31.71
N GLY A 433 10.47 4.07 -31.30
CA GLY A 433 10.61 5.39 -30.66
C GLY A 433 10.10 5.29 -29.23
N ASP A 434 10.64 6.10 -28.33
CA ASP A 434 10.11 6.30 -26.98
C ASP A 434 8.59 6.46 -27.07
N GLY A 435 7.84 5.45 -26.62
CA GLY A 435 6.38 5.41 -26.69
C GLY A 435 5.72 6.34 -25.67
N GLY A 436 6.31 7.51 -25.41
CA GLY A 436 5.81 8.49 -24.47
C GLY A 436 5.51 9.79 -25.19
N ASN A 437 4.23 10.01 -25.55
CA ASN A 437 3.75 11.38 -25.37
C ASN A 437 3.80 11.60 -23.87
N THR A 438 4.70 12.48 -23.45
CA THR A 438 4.83 12.88 -22.08
C THR A 438 3.51 13.49 -21.62
N VAL A 439 3.22 13.42 -20.34
CA VAL A 439 2.04 14.05 -19.75
C VAL A 439 1.95 15.57 -20.07
N LEU A 440 3.07 16.18 -20.46
CA LEU A 440 3.17 17.54 -20.99
C LEU A 440 2.34 17.76 -22.27
N ASP A 441 2.16 16.74 -23.11
CA ASP A 441 1.51 16.88 -24.42
C ASP A 441 -0.03 16.84 -24.36
N LEU A 442 -0.60 16.58 -23.19
CA LEU A 442 -2.05 16.60 -22.99
C LEU A 442 -2.58 18.05 -22.90
N PRO A 443 -3.74 18.38 -23.52
CA PRO A 443 -4.40 19.67 -23.32
C PRO A 443 -4.96 19.81 -21.89
N ASP A 444 -5.20 21.03 -21.44
CA ASP A 444 -5.68 21.30 -20.08
C ASP A 444 -7.05 20.66 -19.81
N GLU A 445 -7.91 20.54 -20.81
CA GLU A 445 -9.23 19.90 -20.69
C GLU A 445 -9.16 18.37 -20.60
N ALA A 446 -7.98 17.77 -20.79
CA ALA A 446 -7.83 16.31 -20.76
C ALA A 446 -8.18 15.76 -19.38
N GLN A 447 -9.16 14.85 -19.34
CA GLN A 447 -9.61 14.23 -18.10
C GLN A 447 -8.56 13.22 -17.59
N VAL A 448 -7.98 13.51 -16.43
CA VAL A 448 -6.92 12.72 -15.79
C VAL A 448 -7.50 11.72 -14.80
N CYS A 449 -8.47 12.14 -13.99
CA CYS A 449 -9.17 11.29 -13.03
C CYS A 449 -10.66 11.17 -13.41
N SER A 450 -11.05 10.03 -13.98
CA SER A 450 -12.45 9.79 -14.37
C SER A 450 -13.40 9.74 -13.17
N CYS A 451 -12.99 9.13 -12.05
CA CYS A 451 -13.85 8.98 -10.87
C CYS A 451 -14.26 10.30 -10.23
N ASN A 452 -13.36 11.29 -10.20
CA ASN A 452 -13.58 12.58 -9.54
C ASN A 452 -13.77 13.73 -10.54
N ASN A 453 -13.84 13.40 -11.83
CA ASN A 453 -13.94 14.33 -12.96
C ASN A 453 -12.90 15.47 -12.90
N VAL A 454 -11.61 15.11 -12.75
CA VAL A 454 -10.52 16.07 -12.62
C VAL A 454 -9.71 16.11 -13.92
N SER A 455 -9.55 17.30 -14.49
CA SER A 455 -8.75 17.53 -15.71
C SER A 455 -7.26 17.78 -15.40
N LYS A 456 -6.42 17.75 -16.42
CA LYS A 456 -5.00 18.16 -16.32
C LYS A 456 -4.92 19.61 -15.85
N GLY A 457 -5.71 20.50 -16.45
CA GLY A 457 -5.76 21.92 -16.12
C GLY A 457 -6.13 22.16 -14.66
N ASP A 458 -7.06 21.40 -14.09
CA ASP A 458 -7.40 21.49 -12.66
C ASP A 458 -6.20 21.14 -11.77
N ILE A 459 -5.43 20.12 -12.13
CA ILE A 459 -4.23 19.68 -11.41
C ILE A 459 -3.12 20.72 -11.56
N CYS A 460 -2.82 21.16 -12.78
CA CYS A 460 -1.81 22.18 -13.06
C CYS A 460 -2.14 23.50 -12.35
N LYS A 461 -3.42 23.92 -12.39
CA LYS A 461 -3.91 25.11 -11.67
C LYS A 461 -3.75 24.94 -10.16
N ALA A 462 -4.14 23.80 -9.60
CA ALA A 462 -3.97 23.55 -8.17
C ALA A 462 -2.50 23.57 -7.74
N ILE A 463 -1.61 22.97 -8.55
CA ILE A 463 -0.16 23.00 -8.34
C ILE A 463 0.35 24.44 -8.34
N LYS A 464 -0.04 25.25 -9.33
CA LYS A 464 0.38 26.66 -9.47
C LYS A 464 -0.19 27.55 -8.36
N ASP A 465 -1.51 27.56 -8.20
CA ASP A 465 -2.22 28.45 -7.28
C ASP A 465 -1.87 28.16 -5.82
N LYS A 466 -1.70 26.88 -5.46
CA LYS A 466 -1.40 26.45 -4.08
C LYS A 466 0.06 26.05 -3.85
N LYS A 467 0.93 26.23 -4.85
CA LYS A 467 2.36 25.91 -4.78
C LYS A 467 2.64 24.48 -4.29
N LEU A 468 1.89 23.50 -4.82
CA LEU A 468 1.99 22.11 -4.37
C LEU A 468 3.26 21.48 -4.91
N THR A 469 4.07 20.88 -4.04
CA THR A 469 5.35 20.24 -4.42
C THR A 469 5.37 18.73 -4.19
N LYS A 470 4.37 18.17 -3.49
CA LYS A 470 4.29 16.76 -3.15
C LYS A 470 3.03 16.11 -3.73
N LEU A 471 3.17 14.86 -4.19
CA LEU A 471 2.05 14.08 -4.74
C LEU A 471 0.90 13.89 -3.73
N GLY A 472 1.22 13.76 -2.45
CA GLY A 472 0.22 13.67 -1.38
C GLY A 472 -0.67 14.91 -1.27
N ASP A 473 -0.09 16.10 -1.49
CA ASP A 473 -0.83 17.35 -1.44
C ASP A 473 -1.70 17.53 -2.68
N VAL A 474 -1.22 17.13 -3.86
CA VAL A 474 -2.04 17.08 -5.09
C VAL A 474 -3.23 16.15 -4.92
N LYS A 475 -3.01 14.95 -4.34
CA LYS A 475 -4.09 14.01 -4.00
C LYS A 475 -5.12 14.66 -3.05
N LYS A 476 -4.66 15.30 -1.98
CA LYS A 476 -5.52 15.94 -0.98
C LYS A 476 -6.32 17.12 -1.56
N VAL A 477 -5.68 17.95 -2.38
CA VAL A 477 -6.28 19.19 -2.92
C VAL A 477 -7.19 18.91 -4.12
N CYS A 478 -6.75 18.07 -5.05
CA CYS A 478 -7.48 17.80 -6.29
C CYS A 478 -8.44 16.63 -6.15
N ASN A 479 -8.40 15.91 -5.02
CA ASN A 479 -9.18 14.70 -4.78
C ASN A 479 -8.92 13.62 -5.85
N VAL A 480 -7.69 13.52 -6.36
CA VAL A 480 -7.29 12.54 -7.37
C VAL A 480 -6.83 11.23 -6.71
N GLY A 481 -7.19 10.08 -7.30
CA GLY A 481 -6.82 8.77 -6.76
C GLY A 481 -7.48 8.39 -5.42
N THR A 482 -8.58 9.05 -5.06
CA THR A 482 -9.46 8.70 -3.91
C THR A 482 -10.65 7.81 -4.31
N GLY A 483 -10.90 7.67 -5.62
CA GLY A 483 -11.80 6.67 -6.20
C GLY A 483 -11.06 5.36 -6.52
N CYS A 484 -10.94 4.99 -7.80
CA CYS A 484 -10.29 3.74 -8.22
C CYS A 484 -8.74 3.74 -8.19
N GLY A 485 -8.11 4.88 -7.91
CA GLY A 485 -6.64 5.02 -7.88
C GLY A 485 -5.91 4.98 -9.23
N GLY A 486 -6.60 4.64 -10.33
CA GLY A 486 -5.97 4.40 -11.65
C GLY A 486 -5.26 5.60 -12.29
N CYS A 487 -5.51 6.83 -11.84
CA CYS A 487 -4.89 8.04 -12.38
C CYS A 487 -3.54 8.40 -11.73
N MET A 488 -3.16 7.75 -10.63
CA MET A 488 -2.04 8.18 -9.78
C MET A 488 -0.67 8.26 -10.48
N PRO A 489 -0.28 7.33 -11.38
CA PRO A 489 0.96 7.46 -12.14
C PRO A 489 0.99 8.76 -12.96
N MET A 490 -0.08 9.06 -13.67
CA MET A 490 -0.16 10.24 -14.53
C MET A 490 -0.19 11.55 -13.72
N VAL A 491 -0.86 11.58 -12.57
CA VAL A 491 -0.83 12.73 -11.64
C VAL A 491 0.59 13.03 -11.16
N LYS A 492 1.37 11.98 -10.89
CA LYS A 492 2.77 12.12 -10.49
C LYS A 492 3.58 12.78 -11.61
N ASP A 493 3.41 12.30 -12.83
CA ASP A 493 4.11 12.86 -14.00
C ASP A 493 3.67 14.31 -14.27
N ILE A 494 2.39 14.69 -14.09
CA ILE A 494 1.92 16.09 -14.20
C ILE A 494 2.65 16.96 -13.17
N LEU A 495 2.72 16.51 -11.92
CA LEU A 495 3.37 17.25 -10.85
C LEU A 495 4.85 17.48 -11.16
N GLU A 496 5.57 16.43 -11.55
CA GLU A 496 6.99 16.53 -11.89
C GLU A 496 7.22 17.48 -13.08
N ALA A 497 6.34 17.42 -14.09
CA ALA A 497 6.39 18.26 -15.27
C ALA A 497 6.08 19.74 -15.01
N GLU A 498 5.05 20.05 -14.22
CA GLU A 498 4.68 21.43 -13.86
C GLU A 498 5.70 22.09 -12.94
N LEU A 499 6.30 21.32 -12.02
CA LEU A 499 7.41 21.80 -11.21
C LEU A 499 8.60 22.18 -12.10
N ALA A 500 9.00 21.28 -13.02
CA ALA A 500 10.05 21.57 -13.98
C ALA A 500 9.74 22.80 -14.87
N ALA A 501 8.51 22.95 -15.36
CA ALA A 501 8.10 24.06 -16.22
C ALA A 501 8.02 25.42 -15.49
N ALA A 502 7.70 25.43 -14.19
CA ALA A 502 7.65 26.65 -13.38
C ALA A 502 9.05 27.21 -13.07
N GLY A 503 10.12 26.58 -13.55
CA GLY A 503 11.49 26.85 -13.09
C GLY A 503 11.65 26.58 -11.59
N ALA A 504 10.65 25.93 -10.98
CA ALA A 504 10.74 25.45 -9.62
C ALA A 504 11.61 24.21 -9.68
N GLU A 505 12.81 24.28 -9.10
CA GLU A 505 13.59 23.07 -8.93
C GLU A 505 12.72 22.04 -8.24
N VAL A 506 12.53 20.88 -8.89
CA VAL A 506 11.99 19.70 -8.21
C VAL A 506 12.85 19.55 -6.97
N ASP A 507 12.23 19.64 -5.80
CA ASP A 507 12.98 19.63 -4.55
C ASP A 507 13.68 18.27 -4.42
N LYS A 508 14.96 18.23 -4.79
CA LYS A 508 15.81 17.04 -4.71
C LYS A 508 16.36 16.82 -3.31
N SER A 509 15.90 17.61 -2.35
CA SER A 509 16.30 17.47 -0.95
C SER A 509 16.06 16.08 -0.44
N LEU A 510 17.08 15.55 0.23
CA LEU A 510 16.97 14.28 0.92
C LEU A 510 15.86 14.30 1.99
N CYS A 511 15.76 15.40 2.75
CA CYS A 511 14.73 15.66 3.77
C CYS A 511 14.78 17.14 4.18
N GLU A 512 14.00 17.54 5.20
CA GLU A 512 14.02 18.91 5.74
C GLU A 512 15.38 19.34 6.30
N HIS A 513 16.28 18.38 6.60
CA HIS A 513 17.61 18.65 7.15
C HIS A 513 18.64 18.98 6.07
N PHE A 514 18.49 18.46 4.83
CA PHE A 514 19.48 18.61 3.77
C PHE A 514 18.84 19.04 2.45
N ALA A 515 19.31 20.14 1.87
CA ALA A 515 18.85 20.65 0.57
C ALA A 515 19.40 19.89 -0.65
N TYR A 516 20.12 18.80 -0.40
CA TYR A 516 20.88 18.05 -1.39
C TYR A 516 20.27 16.67 -1.58
N SER A 517 20.38 16.15 -2.80
CA SER A 517 20.12 14.75 -3.12
C SER A 517 21.17 13.83 -2.47
N ARG A 518 20.89 12.51 -2.45
CA ARG A 518 21.89 11.52 -2.04
C ARG A 518 23.17 11.65 -2.87
N GLN A 519 23.04 11.83 -4.18
CA GLN A 519 24.18 11.87 -5.11
C GLN A 519 25.09 13.07 -4.82
N GLU A 520 24.51 14.25 -4.60
CA GLU A 520 25.26 15.46 -4.23
C GLU A 520 25.94 15.28 -2.86
N LEU A 521 25.24 14.72 -1.86
CA LEU A 521 25.85 14.42 -0.56
C LEU A 521 27.00 13.42 -0.67
N TYR A 522 26.89 12.42 -1.55
CA TYR A 522 27.99 11.48 -1.80
C TYR A 522 29.23 12.22 -2.31
N GLN A 523 29.06 13.11 -3.30
CA GLN A 523 30.14 13.90 -3.87
C GLN A 523 30.75 14.87 -2.86
N ILE A 524 29.91 15.58 -2.08
CA ILE A 524 30.35 16.50 -1.03
C ILE A 524 31.20 15.77 0.01
N ILE A 525 30.70 14.66 0.57
CA ILE A 525 31.41 13.88 1.58
C ILE A 525 32.71 13.30 1.01
N GLN A 526 32.69 12.88 -0.26
CA GLN A 526 33.88 12.36 -0.94
C GLN A 526 34.94 13.46 -1.17
N VAL A 527 34.56 14.68 -1.53
CA VAL A 527 35.51 15.77 -1.80
C VAL A 527 36.08 16.35 -0.50
N GLU A 528 35.20 16.65 0.45
CA GLU A 528 35.56 17.27 1.74
C GLU A 528 36.14 16.27 2.75
N GLN A 529 36.00 14.97 2.50
CA GLN A 529 36.51 13.89 3.34
C GLN A 529 35.92 13.88 4.77
N TYR A 530 34.65 14.27 4.93
CA TYR A 530 33.96 14.23 6.24
C TYR A 530 33.91 12.79 6.80
N ALA A 531 34.12 12.65 8.11
CA ALA A 531 34.21 11.36 8.81
C ALA A 531 32.96 11.02 9.62
N THR A 532 32.17 12.03 10.00
CA THR A 532 31.04 11.92 10.92
C THR A 532 29.77 12.57 10.35
N PHE A 533 28.60 12.13 10.83
CA PHE A 533 27.33 12.78 10.47
C PHE A 533 27.23 14.20 11.01
N ALA A 534 27.79 14.45 12.20
CA ALA A 534 27.81 15.76 12.83
C ALA A 534 28.52 16.81 11.96
N GLU A 535 29.67 16.47 11.36
CA GLU A 535 30.39 17.37 10.43
C GLU A 535 29.55 17.71 9.19
N VAL A 536 28.93 16.70 8.58
CA VAL A 536 28.08 16.87 7.39
C VAL A 536 26.87 17.74 7.71
N LEU A 537 26.19 17.49 8.84
CA LEU A 537 25.04 18.26 9.26
C LEU A 537 25.41 19.71 9.61
N ALA A 538 26.51 19.91 10.32
CA ALA A 538 26.98 21.26 10.70
C ALA A 538 27.35 22.12 9.48
N LYS A 539 27.96 21.52 8.45
CA LYS A 539 28.43 22.25 7.27
C LYS A 539 27.39 22.36 6.14
N HIS A 540 26.53 21.37 5.99
CA HIS A 540 25.62 21.25 4.84
C HIS A 540 24.15 21.08 5.21
N GLY A 541 23.79 21.10 6.50
CA GLY A 541 22.40 21.12 6.93
C GLY A 541 21.70 22.43 6.55
N ARG A 542 20.38 22.39 6.30
CA ARG A 542 19.55 23.58 5.99
C ARG A 542 19.48 24.58 7.16
N LYS A 543 19.53 24.06 8.39
CA LYS A 543 19.33 24.82 9.62
C LYS A 543 20.64 24.94 10.43
N GLN A 544 21.71 25.43 9.81
CA GLN A 544 23.06 25.52 10.40
C GLN A 544 23.13 26.32 11.72
N HIS A 545 22.09 27.11 12.03
CA HIS A 545 21.98 27.96 13.22
C HIS A 545 20.74 27.68 14.07
N ASP A 546 19.96 26.64 13.75
CA ASP A 546 18.85 26.22 14.60
C ASP A 546 19.37 25.25 15.66
N PRO A 547 19.21 25.53 16.96
CA PRO A 547 19.62 24.63 18.03
C PRO A 547 18.94 23.26 18.00
N ARG A 548 17.93 23.03 17.13
CA ARG A 548 17.09 21.82 17.08
C ARG A 548 17.17 20.94 15.83
N SER A 549 18.26 20.98 15.06
CA SER A 549 18.46 20.09 13.90
C SER A 549 19.42 18.94 14.23
N TYR A 550 18.91 17.72 14.39
CA TYR A 550 19.66 16.50 14.74
C TYR A 550 19.53 15.39 13.67
N GLY A 551 18.81 15.68 12.58
CA GLY A 551 18.54 14.74 11.51
C GLY A 551 17.36 13.81 11.80
N CYS A 552 17.01 12.98 10.84
CA CYS A 552 15.87 12.07 10.90
C CYS A 552 16.21 10.65 10.42
N GLU A 553 15.20 9.79 10.42
CA GLU A 553 15.23 8.41 9.92
C GLU A 553 15.51 8.30 8.42
N ILE A 554 15.51 9.42 7.70
CA ILE A 554 15.86 9.50 6.28
C ILE A 554 17.35 9.81 6.11
N CYS A 555 17.83 10.93 6.66
CA CYS A 555 19.19 11.40 6.40
C CYS A 555 20.26 10.61 7.17
N LYS A 556 19.99 10.18 8.41
CA LYS A 556 20.97 9.44 9.21
C LYS A 556 21.41 8.13 8.55
N PRO A 557 20.50 7.20 8.16
CA PRO A 557 20.91 5.98 7.48
C PRO A 557 21.52 6.23 6.10
N THR A 558 21.08 7.30 5.41
CA THR A 558 21.62 7.65 4.09
C THR A 558 23.08 8.07 4.18
N ILE A 559 23.41 8.99 5.10
CA ILE A 559 24.79 9.45 5.31
C ILE A 559 25.65 8.32 5.89
N ALA A 560 25.11 7.50 6.81
CA ALA A 560 25.80 6.32 7.29
C ALA A 560 26.18 5.36 6.16
N SER A 561 25.27 5.13 5.21
CA SER A 561 25.55 4.32 4.02
C SER A 561 26.60 4.95 3.11
N ILE A 562 26.61 6.28 2.94
CA ILE A 562 27.63 6.99 2.15
C ILE A 562 29.00 6.84 2.81
N LEU A 563 29.11 7.14 4.11
CA LEU A 563 30.35 7.01 4.88
C LEU A 563 30.89 5.58 4.82
N ALA A 564 30.03 4.57 4.97
CA ALA A 564 30.43 3.17 4.85
C ALA A 564 30.93 2.82 3.44
N SER A 565 30.33 3.39 2.39
CA SER A 565 30.73 3.14 1.00
C SER A 565 32.03 3.85 0.59
N LEU A 566 32.43 4.89 1.33
CA LEU A 566 33.67 5.64 1.07
C LEU A 566 34.84 5.17 1.96
N GLN A 567 34.57 4.84 3.22
CA GLN A 567 35.61 4.63 4.24
C GLN A 567 35.67 3.18 4.76
N ASN A 568 34.64 2.37 4.52
CA ASN A 568 34.55 0.95 4.92
C ASN A 568 34.83 0.63 6.41
N GLY A 569 34.73 1.62 7.30
CA GLY A 569 34.91 1.42 8.73
C GLY A 569 33.72 0.69 9.37
N HIS A 570 33.94 0.04 10.51
CA HIS A 570 32.89 -0.70 11.24
C HIS A 570 31.68 0.20 11.54
N ILE A 571 30.48 -0.25 11.16
CA ILE A 571 29.25 0.58 11.15
C ILE A 571 28.71 0.91 12.53
N LEU A 572 29.17 0.22 13.58
CA LEU A 572 28.82 0.48 14.98
C LEU A 572 29.88 1.26 15.76
N LYS A 573 30.97 1.69 15.11
CA LYS A 573 32.06 2.39 15.81
C LYS A 573 31.68 3.85 16.07
N GLY A 574 31.83 4.30 17.31
CA GLY A 574 31.59 5.69 17.71
C GLY A 574 30.12 6.10 17.55
N ASP A 575 29.89 7.27 16.96
CA ASP A 575 28.55 7.84 16.72
C ASP A 575 27.75 7.12 15.62
N ARG A 576 28.39 6.23 14.84
CA ARG A 576 27.77 5.57 13.67
C ARG A 576 26.65 4.61 14.02
N ALA A 577 26.67 4.01 15.21
CA ALA A 577 25.65 3.07 15.66
C ALA A 577 24.25 3.71 15.71
N ALA A 578 24.18 4.96 16.17
CA ALA A 578 22.95 5.75 16.26
C ALA A 578 22.39 6.19 14.89
N LEU A 579 23.22 6.13 13.84
CA LEU A 579 22.80 6.48 12.48
C LEU A 579 22.14 5.32 11.75
N GLN A 580 22.38 4.09 12.21
CA GLN A 580 21.91 2.88 11.54
C GLN A 580 20.41 2.67 11.79
N ASP A 581 19.73 2.15 10.77
CA ASP A 581 18.43 1.52 11.01
C ASP A 581 18.61 0.23 11.83
N SER A 582 17.54 -0.23 12.48
CA SER A 582 17.61 -1.30 13.48
C SER A 582 18.29 -2.57 12.97
N ASN A 583 18.14 -2.91 11.68
CA ASN A 583 18.81 -4.05 11.08
C ASN A 583 20.34 -3.92 11.05
N ASP A 584 20.86 -2.77 10.60
CA ASP A 584 22.30 -2.51 10.58
C ASP A 584 22.82 -2.26 12.01
N ARG A 585 22.03 -1.65 12.91
CA ARG A 585 22.40 -1.41 14.31
C ARG A 585 22.67 -2.71 15.08
N PHE A 586 21.86 -3.75 14.85
CA PHE A 586 22.03 -5.05 15.50
C PHE A 586 22.60 -6.14 14.60
N LEU A 587 23.10 -5.78 13.42
CA LEU A 587 23.72 -6.70 12.47
C LEU A 587 22.87 -7.97 12.23
N ALA A 588 21.54 -7.84 12.24
CA ALA A 588 20.59 -8.94 12.13
C ALA A 588 19.24 -8.42 11.59
N ASN A 589 18.44 -9.29 10.97
CA ASN A 589 17.14 -8.86 10.42
C ASN A 589 16.06 -8.85 11.49
N LEU A 590 15.49 -7.69 11.79
CA LEU A 590 14.31 -7.57 12.64
C LEU A 590 13.11 -8.28 12.01
N GLN A 591 12.42 -9.10 12.79
CA GLN A 591 11.25 -9.88 12.40
C GLN A 591 9.95 -9.24 12.91
N LYS A 592 8.81 -9.72 12.40
CA LYS A 592 7.48 -9.27 12.85
C LYS A 592 7.25 -9.44 14.36
N SER A 593 7.93 -10.40 14.99
CA SER A 593 7.86 -10.64 16.42
C SER A 593 8.77 -9.73 17.25
N GLY A 594 9.57 -8.84 16.64
CA GLY A 594 10.62 -8.09 17.35
C GLY A 594 11.91 -8.88 17.60
N GLN A 595 11.92 -10.19 17.32
CA GLN A 595 13.11 -11.04 17.31
C GLN A 595 13.93 -10.86 16.03
N PHE A 596 15.06 -11.55 15.91
CA PHE A 596 16.02 -11.40 14.82
C PHE A 596 16.26 -12.69 14.04
N SER A 597 16.61 -12.53 12.75
CA SER A 597 17.15 -13.61 11.92
C SER A 597 18.66 -13.50 11.69
N VAL A 598 19.32 -14.66 11.67
CA VAL A 598 20.77 -14.86 11.51
C VAL A 598 21.01 -15.66 10.24
N VAL A 599 21.75 -15.06 9.31
CA VAL A 599 22.10 -15.70 8.03
C VAL A 599 23.63 -15.70 7.88
N PRO A 600 24.30 -16.80 8.21
CA PRO A 600 25.72 -16.94 7.94
C PRO A 600 26.00 -16.99 6.43
N ARG A 601 27.18 -16.53 6.05
CA ARG A 601 27.64 -16.55 4.66
C ARG A 601 27.94 -17.98 4.21
N VAL A 602 27.38 -18.36 3.06
CA VAL A 602 27.68 -19.62 2.34
C VAL A 602 27.95 -19.23 0.89
N ALA A 603 29.22 -18.97 0.57
CA ALA A 603 29.60 -18.40 -0.71
C ALA A 603 29.30 -19.37 -1.86
N GLY A 604 28.63 -18.90 -2.91
CA GLY A 604 28.24 -19.74 -4.05
C GLY A 604 27.28 -20.89 -3.71
N GLY A 605 26.77 -20.98 -2.48
CA GLY A 605 26.00 -22.11 -1.98
C GLY A 605 26.84 -23.33 -1.58
N GLU A 606 28.17 -23.22 -1.51
CA GLU A 606 29.07 -24.32 -1.16
C GLU A 606 29.28 -24.42 0.35
N ILE A 607 28.92 -25.58 0.94
CA ILE A 607 28.98 -25.82 2.39
C ILE A 607 29.53 -27.22 2.69
N THR A 608 30.41 -27.32 3.69
CA THR A 608 30.94 -28.60 4.16
C THR A 608 29.99 -29.30 5.13
N PRO A 609 30.06 -30.64 5.27
CA PRO A 609 29.26 -31.37 6.26
C PRO A 609 29.43 -30.85 7.69
N ASP A 610 30.66 -30.55 8.13
CA ASP A 610 30.92 -30.03 9.49
C ASP A 610 30.23 -28.67 9.74
N LYS A 611 30.30 -27.77 8.75
CA LYS A 611 29.61 -26.48 8.81
C LYS A 611 28.09 -26.66 8.87
N LEU A 612 27.54 -27.62 8.14
CA LEU A 612 26.11 -27.94 8.17
C LEU A 612 25.69 -28.49 9.55
N ILE A 613 26.52 -29.33 10.18
CA ILE A 613 26.29 -29.83 11.54
C ILE A 613 26.26 -28.67 12.55
N VAL A 614 27.20 -27.72 12.46
CA VAL A 614 27.25 -26.55 13.35
C VAL A 614 25.98 -25.70 13.22
N LEU A 615 25.45 -25.48 12.01
CA LEU A 615 24.17 -24.77 11.83
C LEU A 615 23.04 -25.47 12.57
N GLY A 616 22.97 -26.81 12.50
CA GLY A 616 22.01 -27.61 13.24
C GLY A 616 22.19 -27.53 14.76
N GLN A 617 23.43 -27.51 15.24
CA GLN A 617 23.74 -27.38 16.67
C GLN A 617 23.33 -26.00 17.22
N VAL A 618 23.65 -24.93 16.49
CA VAL A 618 23.22 -23.57 16.84
C VAL A 618 21.69 -23.48 16.85
N ALA A 619 21.03 -23.96 15.79
CA ALA A 619 19.57 -23.94 15.71
C ALA A 619 18.91 -24.67 16.89
N LYS A 620 19.44 -25.83 17.29
CA LYS A 620 18.95 -26.58 18.46
C LYS A 620 19.21 -25.87 19.79
N LYS A 621 20.41 -25.31 19.98
CA LYS A 621 20.80 -24.65 21.25
C LYS A 621 19.94 -23.43 21.57
N PHE A 622 19.61 -22.64 20.55
CA PHE A 622 18.82 -21.41 20.71
C PHE A 622 17.35 -21.57 20.29
N ASP A 623 16.94 -22.80 19.95
CA ASP A 623 15.57 -23.15 19.57
C ASP A 623 15.02 -22.23 18.45
N LEU A 624 15.75 -22.24 17.32
CA LEU A 624 15.55 -21.37 16.15
C LEU A 624 14.85 -22.12 15.00
N TYR A 625 13.98 -21.40 14.29
CA TYR A 625 13.39 -21.88 13.03
C TYR A 625 14.43 -21.85 11.91
N THR A 626 14.47 -22.90 11.09
CA THR A 626 15.48 -23.03 10.02
C THR A 626 14.85 -23.11 8.63
N LYS A 627 15.43 -22.38 7.66
CA LYS A 627 14.95 -22.39 6.27
C LYS A 627 16.07 -22.27 5.25
N ILE A 628 16.02 -23.12 4.23
CA ILE A 628 16.82 -22.94 3.02
C ILE A 628 16.21 -21.83 2.16
N THR A 629 17.04 -20.85 1.80
CA THR A 629 16.64 -19.67 1.03
C THR A 629 16.97 -19.83 -0.46
N GLY A 630 16.29 -19.07 -1.33
CA GLY A 630 16.60 -19.02 -2.77
C GLY A 630 18.00 -18.47 -3.12
N GLY A 631 18.75 -17.99 -2.14
CA GLY A 631 20.17 -17.60 -2.27
C GLY A 631 21.16 -18.72 -1.93
N GLN A 632 20.70 -19.97 -1.82
CA GLN A 632 21.52 -21.13 -1.43
C GLN A 632 22.15 -20.98 -0.04
N ARG A 633 21.38 -20.48 0.93
CA ARG A 633 21.81 -20.31 2.33
C ARG A 633 20.77 -20.85 3.31
N VAL A 634 21.21 -21.14 4.53
CA VAL A 634 20.35 -21.45 5.67
C VAL A 634 20.12 -20.18 6.48
N ASP A 635 18.86 -19.83 6.70
CA ASP A 635 18.41 -18.72 7.55
C ASP A 635 17.88 -19.29 8.88
N LEU A 636 18.32 -18.68 9.98
CA LEU A 636 17.98 -19.06 11.36
C LEU A 636 17.13 -17.94 11.98
N PHE A 637 15.89 -18.21 12.35
CA PHE A 637 14.92 -17.20 12.78
C PHE A 637 14.53 -17.39 14.25
N GLY A 638 14.14 -16.29 14.91
CA GLY A 638 13.67 -16.27 16.29
C GLY A 638 14.75 -15.99 17.34
N ALA A 639 15.92 -15.50 16.92
CA ALA A 639 17.00 -15.17 17.84
C ALA A 639 16.65 -13.92 18.65
N GLN A 640 16.86 -13.95 19.97
CA GLN A 640 16.74 -12.76 20.80
C GLN A 640 17.94 -11.85 20.60
N LYS A 641 17.76 -10.54 20.79
CA LYS A 641 18.84 -9.54 20.65
C LYS A 641 20.09 -9.90 21.46
N GLN A 642 19.90 -10.31 22.71
CA GLN A 642 20.95 -10.69 23.66
C GLN A 642 21.66 -12.00 23.32
N ASP A 643 21.03 -12.87 22.52
CA ASP A 643 21.60 -14.17 22.14
C ASP A 643 22.52 -14.07 20.92
N LEU A 644 22.38 -13.00 20.12
CA LEU A 644 23.12 -12.82 18.87
C LEU A 644 24.64 -12.95 19.03
N PRO A 645 25.31 -12.36 20.04
CA PRO A 645 26.76 -12.51 20.19
C PRO A 645 27.20 -13.96 20.43
N GLU A 646 26.44 -14.75 21.19
CA GLU A 646 26.78 -16.15 21.51
C GLU A 646 26.48 -17.07 20.32
N ILE A 647 25.40 -16.79 19.56
CA ILE A 647 25.15 -17.43 18.26
C ILE A 647 26.33 -17.21 17.31
N TRP A 648 26.76 -15.95 17.15
CA TRP A 648 27.85 -15.62 16.24
C TRP A 648 29.21 -16.10 16.72
N ARG A 649 29.44 -16.22 18.03
CA ARG A 649 30.66 -16.85 18.58
C ARG A 649 30.80 -18.30 18.10
N MET A 650 29.71 -19.08 18.15
CA MET A 650 29.70 -20.45 17.64
C MET A 650 29.90 -20.51 16.12
N LEU A 651 29.21 -19.65 15.36
CA LEU A 651 29.30 -19.61 13.90
C LEU A 651 30.70 -19.19 13.42
N VAL A 652 31.26 -18.12 14.00
CA VAL A 652 32.62 -17.65 13.67
C VAL A 652 33.67 -18.68 14.07
N GLY A 653 33.49 -19.35 15.23
CA GLY A 653 34.37 -20.46 15.64
C GLY A 653 34.41 -21.62 14.65
N ALA A 654 33.33 -21.86 13.91
CA ALA A 654 33.24 -22.84 12.83
C ALA A 654 33.66 -22.29 11.44
N GLY A 655 34.17 -21.05 11.38
CA GLY A 655 34.64 -20.42 10.15
C GLY A 655 33.53 -19.87 9.26
N PHE A 656 32.37 -19.51 9.82
CA PHE A 656 31.37 -18.68 9.13
C PHE A 656 31.70 -17.19 9.26
N GLU A 657 31.20 -16.41 8.30
CA GLU A 657 31.24 -14.95 8.32
C GLU A 657 29.82 -14.37 8.25
N SER A 658 29.69 -13.07 8.51
CA SER A 658 28.43 -12.36 8.29
C SER A 658 27.96 -12.49 6.84
N GLY A 659 26.73 -12.98 6.66
CA GLY A 659 26.06 -12.99 5.37
C GLY A 659 25.55 -11.61 4.95
N HIS A 660 25.66 -10.59 5.82
CA HIS A 660 25.16 -9.22 5.64
C HIS A 660 23.70 -9.19 5.19
N ALA A 661 22.92 -10.18 5.63
CA ALA A 661 21.52 -10.30 5.31
C ALA A 661 20.66 -9.24 6.00
N TYR A 662 21.23 -8.38 6.84
CA TYR A 662 20.56 -7.25 7.47
C TYR A 662 20.77 -5.95 6.70
N GLY A 663 22.00 -5.70 6.22
CA GLY A 663 22.37 -4.44 5.59
C GLY A 663 21.95 -4.29 4.12
N LYS A 664 22.08 -3.05 3.61
CA LYS A 664 22.02 -2.75 2.17
C LYS A 664 23.37 -3.04 1.50
N ALA A 665 23.70 -4.34 1.43
CA ALA A 665 24.95 -4.86 0.89
C ALA A 665 24.68 -6.03 -0.07
N LEU A 666 25.74 -6.64 -0.61
CA LEU A 666 25.65 -7.91 -1.33
C LEU A 666 25.06 -8.99 -0.42
N ARG A 667 23.95 -9.59 -0.86
CA ARG A 667 23.26 -10.65 -0.12
C ARG A 667 23.68 -12.05 -0.50
N THR A 668 24.06 -12.32 -1.74
CA THR A 668 24.43 -13.66 -2.24
C THR A 668 24.86 -13.53 -3.70
N VAL A 669 25.74 -14.44 -4.14
CA VAL A 669 25.92 -14.77 -5.55
C VAL A 669 25.50 -16.23 -5.72
N LYS A 670 24.32 -16.45 -6.32
CA LYS A 670 23.79 -17.80 -6.58
C LYS A 670 24.64 -18.46 -7.66
N SER A 671 24.97 -19.74 -7.49
CA SER A 671 25.72 -20.51 -8.50
C SER A 671 24.95 -21.74 -8.95
N CYS A 672 25.24 -22.24 -10.14
CA CYS A 672 24.97 -23.64 -10.47
C CYS A 672 26.25 -24.46 -10.30
N VAL A 673 26.13 -25.79 -10.36
CA VAL A 673 27.28 -26.70 -10.14
C VAL A 673 28.34 -26.69 -11.26
N GLY A 674 28.13 -25.91 -12.33
CA GLY A 674 29.15 -25.59 -13.34
C GLY A 674 29.78 -26.80 -14.05
N THR A 675 30.99 -26.62 -14.58
CA THR A 675 31.83 -27.68 -15.17
C THR A 675 32.25 -28.74 -14.15
N THR A 676 32.19 -28.43 -12.85
CA THR A 676 32.56 -29.36 -11.77
C THR A 676 31.68 -30.61 -11.77
N TRP A 677 30.38 -30.47 -12.02
CA TRP A 677 29.44 -31.59 -11.95
C TRP A 677 28.42 -31.65 -13.09
N CYS A 678 28.06 -30.53 -13.71
CA CYS A 678 27.02 -30.52 -14.75
C CYS A 678 27.62 -30.86 -16.11
N ARG A 679 27.08 -31.87 -16.79
CA ARG A 679 27.47 -32.24 -18.16
C ARG A 679 27.32 -31.12 -19.21
N TYR A 680 26.55 -30.08 -18.89
CA TYR A 680 26.35 -28.92 -19.76
C TYR A 680 27.19 -27.70 -19.35
N GLY A 681 27.94 -27.80 -18.26
CA GLY A 681 28.80 -26.72 -17.80
C GLY A 681 29.85 -26.39 -18.86
N GLN A 682 29.95 -25.12 -19.22
CA GLN A 682 30.92 -24.59 -20.16
C GLN A 682 32.08 -23.89 -19.42
N GLN A 683 31.80 -23.28 -18.27
CA GLN A 683 32.81 -22.66 -17.40
C GLN A 683 32.56 -23.01 -15.92
N ASP A 684 33.57 -22.74 -15.07
CA ASP A 684 33.47 -22.89 -13.62
C ASP A 684 32.61 -21.78 -13.00
N SER A 685 31.31 -22.04 -12.86
CA SER A 685 30.40 -21.11 -12.21
C SER A 685 30.49 -21.10 -10.68
N VAL A 686 30.94 -22.18 -10.05
CA VAL A 686 31.00 -22.27 -8.59
C VAL A 686 32.16 -21.43 -8.08
N GLY A 687 33.37 -21.67 -8.60
CA GLY A 687 34.55 -20.90 -8.25
C GLY A 687 34.38 -19.41 -8.56
N PHE A 688 33.79 -19.08 -9.72
CA PHE A 688 33.54 -17.68 -10.05
C PHE A 688 32.48 -17.01 -9.16
N ALA A 689 31.39 -17.71 -8.79
CA ALA A 689 30.42 -17.18 -7.83
C ALA A 689 31.03 -16.94 -6.45
N ILE A 690 31.85 -17.88 -5.96
CA ILE A 690 32.57 -17.75 -4.68
C ILE A 690 33.51 -16.53 -4.73
N PHE A 691 34.26 -16.38 -5.83
CA PHE A 691 35.12 -15.23 -6.05
C PHE A 691 34.34 -13.90 -5.98
N LEU A 692 33.25 -13.77 -6.75
CA LEU A 692 32.45 -12.54 -6.76
C LEU A 692 31.78 -12.27 -5.41
N GLU A 693 31.30 -13.31 -4.72
CA GLU A 693 30.68 -13.15 -3.41
C GLU A 693 31.68 -12.69 -2.34
N ASN A 694 32.90 -13.22 -2.38
CA ASN A 694 33.99 -12.81 -1.49
C ASN A 694 34.58 -11.46 -1.86
N ARG A 695 34.54 -11.08 -3.14
CA ARG A 695 34.97 -9.76 -3.59
C ARG A 695 34.02 -8.67 -3.08
N TYR A 696 32.72 -8.82 -3.30
CA TYR A 696 31.76 -7.76 -2.99
C TYR A 696 31.11 -7.86 -1.60
N ARG A 697 31.66 -8.68 -0.69
CA ARG A 697 31.16 -8.81 0.69
C ARG A 697 31.39 -7.53 1.49
N GLY A 698 30.44 -7.20 2.36
CA GLY A 698 30.52 -6.03 3.26
C GLY A 698 30.24 -4.69 2.59
N ILE A 699 30.45 -4.56 1.27
CA ILE A 699 30.24 -3.32 0.52
C ILE A 699 28.81 -2.82 0.70
N ARG A 700 28.67 -1.67 1.36
CA ARG A 700 27.39 -0.96 1.48
C ARG A 700 27.07 -0.26 0.16
N SER A 701 25.78 -0.15 -0.11
CA SER A 701 25.24 0.34 -1.38
C SER A 701 23.86 0.95 -1.16
N PRO A 702 23.35 1.79 -2.09
CA PRO A 702 22.05 2.45 -1.93
C PRO A 702 20.91 1.46 -1.61
N HIS A 703 20.99 0.23 -2.12
CA HIS A 703 20.07 -0.85 -1.80
C HIS A 703 20.77 -2.22 -1.92
N LYS A 704 20.25 -3.25 -1.24
CA LYS A 704 20.74 -4.64 -1.29
C LYS A 704 20.93 -5.16 -2.73
N LEU A 705 22.01 -5.89 -2.95
CA LEU A 705 22.39 -6.48 -4.24
C LEU A 705 22.33 -8.01 -4.17
N LYS A 706 21.98 -8.64 -5.30
CA LYS A 706 22.09 -10.08 -5.53
C LYS A 706 22.85 -10.32 -6.84
N GLY A 707 23.71 -11.33 -6.84
CA GLY A 707 24.42 -11.81 -8.02
C GLY A 707 23.97 -13.21 -8.43
N GLY A 708 24.33 -13.61 -9.65
CA GLY A 708 24.20 -15.00 -10.10
C GLY A 708 25.29 -15.37 -11.10
N VAL A 709 25.82 -16.58 -11.03
CA VAL A 709 26.75 -17.13 -12.02
C VAL A 709 26.24 -18.47 -12.51
N SER A 710 25.90 -18.54 -13.79
CA SER A 710 25.44 -19.74 -14.47
C SER A 710 26.55 -20.30 -15.35
N GLY A 711 26.83 -21.59 -15.22
CA GLY A 711 27.87 -22.28 -15.97
C GLY A 711 27.48 -22.62 -17.42
N CYS A 712 26.27 -22.29 -17.86
CA CYS A 712 25.84 -22.34 -19.26
C CYS A 712 24.55 -21.54 -19.47
N THR A 713 24.10 -21.44 -20.72
CA THR A 713 22.87 -20.74 -21.14
C THR A 713 21.56 -21.31 -20.59
N ARG A 714 21.57 -22.49 -19.97
CA ARG A 714 20.40 -23.04 -19.25
C ARG A 714 20.06 -22.30 -17.96
N GLU A 715 20.99 -21.47 -17.47
CA GLU A 715 20.66 -20.39 -16.54
C GLU A 715 20.11 -20.86 -15.17
N CYS A 716 20.62 -21.96 -14.62
CA CYS A 716 20.13 -22.51 -13.34
C CYS A 716 20.35 -21.56 -12.14
N ALA A 717 21.25 -20.57 -12.25
CA ALA A 717 21.49 -19.58 -11.20
C ALA A 717 20.55 -18.37 -11.26
N GLU A 718 19.63 -18.30 -12.23
CA GLU A 718 18.71 -17.17 -12.42
C GLU A 718 19.44 -15.82 -12.51
N ALA A 719 20.66 -15.79 -13.04
CA ALA A 719 21.54 -14.64 -13.21
C ALA A 719 20.84 -13.44 -13.88
N ARG A 720 19.91 -13.68 -14.80
CA ARG A 720 19.14 -12.59 -15.44
C ARG A 720 18.07 -12.00 -14.54
N SER A 721 17.74 -12.62 -13.42
CA SER A 721 16.78 -12.09 -12.44
C SER A 721 17.45 -11.30 -11.31
N LYS A 722 18.78 -11.13 -11.35
CA LYS A 722 19.59 -10.54 -10.27
C LYS A 722 20.10 -9.14 -10.64
N ASP A 723 20.60 -8.40 -9.66
CA ASP A 723 21.12 -7.05 -9.85
C ASP A 723 22.36 -7.04 -10.77
N PHE A 724 23.13 -8.14 -10.76
CA PHE A 724 24.12 -8.49 -11.78
C PHE A 724 24.19 -10.01 -11.98
N GLY A 725 24.64 -10.46 -13.15
CA GLY A 725 24.77 -11.87 -13.44
C GLY A 725 25.78 -12.19 -14.54
N CYS A 726 26.41 -13.35 -14.44
CA CYS A 726 27.33 -13.88 -15.46
C CYS A 726 26.81 -15.22 -15.98
N ILE A 727 26.69 -15.36 -17.29
CA ILE A 727 26.29 -16.61 -17.95
C ILE A 727 27.43 -17.06 -18.83
N ALA A 728 27.98 -18.23 -18.52
CA ALA A 728 29.09 -18.81 -19.25
C ALA A 728 28.72 -19.14 -20.71
N THR A 729 29.69 -18.92 -21.58
CA THR A 729 29.75 -19.37 -22.98
C THR A 729 31.03 -20.19 -23.18
N ASP A 730 31.21 -20.74 -24.37
CA ASP A 730 32.45 -21.41 -24.78
C ASP A 730 33.62 -20.42 -24.92
N GLN A 731 33.32 -19.13 -25.12
CA GLN A 731 34.31 -18.05 -25.29
C GLN A 731 34.57 -17.24 -24.01
N GLY A 732 33.76 -17.40 -22.95
CA GLY A 732 33.92 -16.65 -21.70
C GLY A 732 32.60 -16.49 -20.95
N TYR A 733 32.21 -15.24 -20.67
CA TYR A 733 30.99 -14.92 -19.95
C TYR A 733 30.22 -13.77 -20.60
N ASN A 734 28.90 -13.93 -20.68
CA ASN A 734 27.95 -12.85 -20.91
C ASN A 734 27.60 -12.19 -19.58
N VAL A 735 27.85 -10.89 -19.47
CA VAL A 735 27.63 -10.09 -18.26
C VAL A 735 26.30 -9.35 -18.38
N TYR A 736 25.43 -9.50 -17.40
CA TYR A 736 24.10 -8.88 -17.33
C TYR A 736 23.99 -7.97 -16.09
N VAL A 737 23.27 -6.86 -16.21
CA VAL A 737 23.09 -5.88 -15.12
C VAL A 737 21.67 -5.31 -15.05
N GLY A 738 21.28 -4.79 -13.89
CA GLY A 738 20.02 -4.07 -13.71
C GLY A 738 18.77 -4.95 -13.63
N GLY A 739 18.89 -6.22 -13.22
CA GLY A 739 17.74 -7.12 -13.01
C GLY A 739 17.14 -7.04 -11.61
N ASN A 740 15.94 -7.61 -11.43
CA ASN A 740 15.25 -7.68 -10.15
C ASN A 740 14.19 -8.80 -10.12
N GLY A 741 14.17 -9.62 -9.07
CA GLY A 741 13.10 -10.59 -8.79
C GLY A 741 12.09 -10.14 -7.72
N GLY A 742 11.80 -8.84 -7.63
CA GLY A 742 10.89 -8.24 -6.63
C GLY A 742 9.46 -8.02 -7.15
N THR A 743 8.70 -7.12 -6.51
CA THR A 743 7.29 -6.80 -6.83
C THR A 743 7.06 -6.45 -8.30
N ASN A 744 8.02 -5.74 -8.90
CA ASN A 744 8.08 -5.48 -10.34
C ASN A 744 9.31 -6.26 -10.87
N PRO A 745 9.12 -7.53 -11.27
CA PRO A 745 10.23 -8.33 -11.77
C PRO A 745 10.73 -7.74 -13.08
N ARG A 746 12.06 -7.74 -13.26
CA ARG A 746 12.72 -7.22 -14.45
C ARG A 746 13.93 -8.09 -14.77
N HIS A 747 14.06 -8.50 -16.02
CA HIS A 747 15.28 -9.14 -16.48
C HIS A 747 16.43 -8.13 -16.60
N ALA A 748 17.62 -8.56 -16.18
CA ALA A 748 18.86 -7.86 -16.38
C ALA A 748 19.17 -7.74 -17.88
N THR A 749 19.77 -6.62 -18.25
CA THR A 749 20.15 -6.26 -19.62
C THR A 749 21.58 -6.70 -19.87
N LEU A 750 21.87 -7.19 -21.08
CA LEU A 750 23.23 -7.59 -21.48
C LEU A 750 24.15 -6.36 -21.49
N LEU A 751 25.21 -6.38 -20.70
CA LEU A 751 26.25 -5.34 -20.66
C LEU A 751 27.36 -5.66 -21.66
N ALA A 752 27.92 -6.87 -21.58
CA ALA A 752 29.01 -7.35 -22.43
C ALA A 752 28.81 -8.84 -22.78
N SER A 753 29.24 -9.25 -23.97
CA SER A 753 29.14 -10.63 -24.46
C SER A 753 30.52 -11.25 -24.55
N ASP A 754 30.63 -12.54 -24.22
CA ASP A 754 31.78 -13.41 -24.49
C ASP A 754 33.13 -12.84 -23.98
N VAL A 755 33.11 -12.24 -22.79
CA VAL A 755 34.31 -11.65 -22.21
C VAL A 755 35.04 -12.63 -21.28
N PRO A 756 36.39 -12.58 -21.21
CA PRO A 756 37.15 -13.30 -20.20
C PRO A 756 36.74 -12.93 -18.78
N GLN A 757 36.96 -13.84 -17.83
CA GLN A 757 36.57 -13.66 -16.44
C GLN A 757 37.15 -12.37 -15.82
N GLU A 758 38.41 -12.04 -16.11
CA GLU A 758 39.06 -10.83 -15.59
C GLU A 758 38.37 -9.56 -16.07
N LEU A 759 37.91 -9.55 -17.33
CA LEU A 759 37.22 -8.41 -17.92
C LEU A 759 35.78 -8.29 -17.38
N ALA A 760 35.10 -9.42 -17.18
CA ALA A 760 33.80 -9.45 -16.51
C ALA A 760 33.87 -8.81 -15.11
N VAL A 761 34.91 -9.14 -14.33
CA VAL A 761 35.14 -8.54 -12.99
C VAL A 761 35.36 -7.04 -13.09
N LYS A 762 36.19 -6.56 -14.03
CA LYS A 762 36.40 -5.11 -14.24
C LYS A 762 35.10 -4.37 -14.54
N TYR A 763 34.27 -4.91 -15.42
CA TYR A 763 32.99 -4.29 -15.74
C TYR A 763 32.03 -4.28 -14.56
N LEU A 764 31.98 -5.36 -13.76
CA LEU A 764 31.17 -5.41 -12.55
C LEU A 764 31.67 -4.43 -11.46
N ASP A 765 32.99 -4.32 -11.27
CA ASP A 765 33.57 -3.36 -10.33
C ASP A 765 33.13 -1.92 -10.66
N ARG A 766 33.30 -1.54 -11.94
CA ARG A 766 32.92 -0.22 -12.45
C ARG A 766 31.41 0.02 -12.34
N TYR A 767 30.60 -0.96 -12.75
CA TYR A 767 29.14 -0.89 -12.65
C TYR A 767 28.66 -0.70 -11.20
N ILE A 768 29.16 -1.51 -10.26
CA ILE A 768 28.75 -1.43 -8.85
C ILE A 768 29.17 -0.08 -8.25
N MET A 769 30.41 0.37 -8.50
CA MET A 769 30.86 1.67 -7.97
C MET A 769 30.12 2.85 -8.60
N TYR A 770 29.85 2.80 -9.91
CA TYR A 770 29.09 3.84 -10.59
C TYR A 770 27.64 3.91 -10.06
N TYR A 771 27.00 2.76 -9.81
CA TYR A 771 25.70 2.70 -9.13
C TYR A 771 25.76 3.24 -7.70
N ILE A 772 26.76 2.86 -6.89
CA ILE A 772 26.93 3.37 -5.53
C ILE A 772 27.07 4.89 -5.51
N MET A 773 27.79 5.45 -6.48
CA MET A 773 28.03 6.88 -6.60
C MET A 773 26.80 7.67 -7.07
N THR A 774 25.99 7.11 -7.98
CA THR A 774 24.97 7.90 -8.71
C THR A 774 23.53 7.58 -8.36
N ALA A 775 23.24 6.42 -7.78
CA ALA A 775 21.85 6.05 -7.48
C ALA A 775 21.26 6.83 -6.30
N ASP A 776 19.95 6.96 -6.29
CA ASP A 776 19.22 7.61 -5.22
C ASP A 776 19.00 6.68 -4.00
N ARG A 777 18.53 7.23 -2.89
CA ARG A 777 18.27 6.53 -1.62
C ARG A 777 17.31 5.35 -1.82
N LEU A 778 17.74 4.16 -1.39
CA LEU A 778 16.97 2.92 -1.48
C LEU A 778 16.53 2.55 -2.91
N GLN A 779 17.15 3.13 -3.94
CA GLN A 779 16.85 2.82 -5.33
C GLN A 779 17.45 1.46 -5.71
N ARG A 780 16.68 0.59 -6.38
CA ARG A 780 17.20 -0.67 -6.94
C ARG A 780 17.97 -0.41 -8.23
N THR A 781 18.98 -1.24 -8.51
CA THR A 781 19.77 -1.19 -9.75
C THR A 781 18.94 -1.13 -11.03
N SER A 782 17.86 -1.91 -11.10
CA SER A 782 16.87 -1.83 -12.19
C SER A 782 16.31 -0.40 -12.35
N LYS A 783 15.66 0.12 -11.31
CA LYS A 783 15.07 1.47 -11.35
C LYS A 783 16.09 2.58 -11.58
N TRP A 784 17.31 2.39 -11.09
CA TRP A 784 18.42 3.29 -11.39
C TRP A 784 18.79 3.27 -12.87
N LEU A 785 18.93 2.09 -13.47
CA LEU A 785 19.24 1.96 -14.90
C LEU A 785 18.13 2.53 -15.80
N ASP A 786 16.86 2.42 -15.38
CA ASP A 786 15.73 3.03 -16.11
C ASP A 786 15.74 4.57 -16.02
N ALA A 787 16.23 5.12 -14.92
CA ALA A 787 16.32 6.56 -14.70
C ALA A 787 17.61 7.18 -15.25
N LEU A 788 18.60 6.37 -15.64
CA LEU A 788 19.84 6.85 -16.23
C LEU A 788 19.56 7.36 -17.64
N GLU A 789 19.88 8.62 -17.90
CA GLU A 789 19.73 9.22 -19.23
C GLU A 789 20.57 8.44 -20.27
N GLY A 790 19.95 7.96 -21.33
CA GLY A 790 20.57 7.06 -22.32
C GLY A 790 20.67 5.59 -21.89
N GLY A 791 20.18 5.24 -20.71
CA GLY A 791 19.98 3.86 -20.24
C GLY A 791 21.24 2.98 -20.30
N ILE A 792 21.09 1.78 -20.85
CA ILE A 792 22.19 0.81 -20.95
C ILE A 792 23.34 1.29 -21.84
N GLU A 793 23.06 2.07 -22.89
CA GLU A 793 24.12 2.56 -23.79
C GLU A 793 24.99 3.60 -23.09
N GLN A 794 24.37 4.50 -22.32
CA GLN A 794 25.14 5.42 -21.48
C GLN A 794 25.98 4.68 -20.45
N LEU A 795 25.43 3.64 -19.83
CA LEU A 795 26.20 2.81 -18.90
C LEU A 795 27.43 2.19 -19.58
N ARG A 796 27.29 1.63 -20.79
CA ARG A 796 28.41 1.06 -21.56
C ARG A 796 29.48 2.11 -21.85
N ARG A 797 29.10 3.30 -22.31
CA ARG A 797 30.04 4.41 -22.55
C ARG A 797 30.88 4.73 -21.32
N VAL A 798 30.25 4.78 -20.14
CA VAL A 798 30.95 5.09 -18.89
C VAL A 798 31.84 3.93 -18.43
N VAL A 799 31.32 2.70 -18.35
CA VAL A 799 32.02 1.59 -17.69
C VAL A 799 32.88 0.73 -18.61
N MET A 800 32.69 0.82 -19.93
CA MET A 800 33.47 0.06 -20.92
C MET A 800 34.38 0.97 -21.73
N GLU A 801 33.88 2.10 -22.21
CA GLU A 801 34.62 3.04 -23.07
C GLU A 801 35.32 4.16 -22.29
N ASP A 802 35.09 4.23 -20.98
CA ASP A 802 35.64 5.26 -20.09
C ASP A 802 35.37 6.69 -20.56
N SER A 803 34.16 6.95 -21.07
CA SER A 803 33.78 8.25 -21.65
C SER A 803 33.90 9.44 -20.68
N LEU A 804 33.98 9.18 -19.38
CA LEU A 804 34.17 10.19 -18.32
C LEU A 804 35.61 10.22 -17.76
N GLY A 805 36.48 9.29 -18.14
CA GLY A 805 37.85 9.19 -17.61
C GLY A 805 37.93 8.80 -16.12
N ILE A 806 36.93 8.08 -15.60
CA ILE A 806 36.80 7.74 -14.17
C ILE A 806 37.00 6.26 -13.87
N CYS A 807 37.13 5.38 -14.87
CA CYS A 807 37.19 3.94 -14.65
C CYS A 807 38.31 3.52 -13.69
N ALA A 808 39.51 4.10 -13.84
CA ALA A 808 40.63 3.82 -12.94
C ALA A 808 40.35 4.24 -11.49
N THR A 809 39.61 5.34 -11.29
CA THR A 809 39.18 5.80 -9.96
C THR A 809 38.17 4.84 -9.35
N LEU A 810 37.17 4.40 -10.13
CA LEU A 810 36.17 3.42 -9.68
C LEU A 810 36.84 2.09 -9.28
N GLU A 811 37.79 1.60 -10.07
CA GLU A 811 38.56 0.38 -9.77
C GLU A 811 39.43 0.52 -8.52
N LYS A 812 40.07 1.67 -8.32
CA LYS A 812 40.85 1.96 -7.11
C LYS A 812 39.97 1.99 -5.86
N GLN A 813 38.78 2.60 -5.95
CA GLN A 813 37.81 2.63 -4.86
C GLN A 813 37.30 1.22 -4.53
N MET A 814 36.91 0.44 -5.54
CA MET A 814 36.51 -0.95 -5.34
C MET A 814 37.63 -1.76 -4.67
N SER A 815 38.87 -1.60 -5.13
CA SER A 815 40.03 -2.30 -4.56
C SER A 815 40.26 -1.92 -3.09
N TYR A 816 40.05 -0.66 -2.72
CA TYR A 816 40.12 -0.22 -1.32
C TYR A 816 39.04 -0.90 -0.46
N LEU A 817 37.78 -0.93 -0.93
CA LEU A 817 36.68 -1.57 -0.20
C LEU A 817 36.89 -3.08 -0.03
N VAL A 818 37.35 -3.76 -1.09
CA VAL A 818 37.68 -5.19 -1.06
C VAL A 818 38.85 -5.45 -0.10
N GLY A 819 39.90 -4.64 -0.16
CA GLY A 819 41.14 -4.83 0.61
C GLY A 819 41.02 -4.49 2.09
N THR A 820 39.99 -3.73 2.49
CA THR A 820 39.77 -3.29 3.89
C THR A 820 38.63 -4.03 4.58
N TYR A 821 38.05 -5.06 3.95
CA TYR A 821 36.94 -5.81 4.55
C TYR A 821 37.33 -6.45 5.89
N GLU A 822 36.49 -6.22 6.90
CA GLU A 822 36.51 -6.88 8.21
C GLU A 822 35.11 -7.48 8.48
N CYS A 823 35.05 -8.69 9.03
CA CYS A 823 33.76 -9.30 9.38
C CYS A 823 33.16 -8.59 10.62
N GLU A 824 32.04 -7.89 10.42
CA GLU A 824 31.36 -7.09 11.46
C GLU A 824 31.07 -7.91 12.74
N TRP A 825 30.53 -9.12 12.60
CA TRP A 825 30.24 -9.99 13.75
C TRP A 825 31.49 -10.50 14.46
N LYS A 826 32.56 -10.79 13.72
CA LYS A 826 33.85 -11.17 14.33
C LYS A 826 34.38 -10.01 15.19
N LYS A 827 34.28 -8.78 14.68
CA LYS A 827 34.69 -7.58 15.41
C LYS A 827 33.86 -7.36 16.67
N VAL A 828 32.54 -7.57 16.60
CA VAL A 828 31.66 -7.49 17.77
C VAL A 828 32.08 -8.48 18.84
N ILE A 829 32.25 -9.77 18.53
CA ILE A 829 32.57 -10.79 19.56
C ILE A 829 33.96 -10.63 20.19
N GLU A 830 34.88 -9.94 19.51
CA GLU A 830 36.23 -9.63 19.99
C GLU A 830 36.29 -8.31 20.79
N SER A 831 35.20 -7.52 20.83
CA SER A 831 35.13 -6.22 21.49
C SER A 831 34.05 -6.21 22.59
N PRO A 832 34.45 -6.16 23.88
CA PRO A 832 33.50 -6.05 24.99
C PRO A 832 32.57 -4.83 24.90
N GLU A 833 33.08 -3.71 24.38
CA GLU A 833 32.32 -2.47 24.17
C GLU A 833 31.19 -2.67 23.16
N LEU A 834 31.48 -3.26 21.99
CA LEU A 834 30.47 -3.52 20.97
C LEU A 834 29.48 -4.60 21.42
N MET A 835 29.92 -5.61 22.17
CA MET A 835 29.03 -6.63 22.74
C MET A 835 27.99 -6.03 23.69
N ALA A 836 28.34 -5.00 24.46
CA ALA A 836 27.43 -4.38 25.42
C ALA A 836 26.17 -3.77 24.76
N GLN A 837 26.21 -3.46 23.46
CA GLN A 837 25.07 -2.93 22.71
C GLN A 837 23.94 -3.95 22.53
N PHE A 838 24.22 -5.24 22.69
CA PHE A 838 23.26 -6.33 22.47
C PHE A 838 22.48 -6.74 23.72
N ALA A 839 22.83 -6.19 24.90
CA ALA A 839 22.07 -6.44 26.13
C ALA A 839 20.59 -6.04 25.97
N GLN A 840 19.68 -6.86 26.51
CA GLN A 840 18.24 -6.55 26.45
C GLN A 840 17.96 -5.24 27.20
N PHE A 841 18.44 -5.13 28.44
CA PHE A 841 18.28 -3.95 29.29
C PHE A 841 19.62 -3.34 29.68
N LYS A 842 19.68 -2.02 29.75
CA LYS A 842 20.89 -1.27 30.14
C LYS A 842 21.11 -1.23 31.66
N ASN A 843 20.06 -1.42 32.46
CA ASN A 843 20.14 -1.32 33.92
C ASN A 843 20.30 -2.67 34.66
N THR A 844 20.13 -3.81 33.98
CA THR A 844 20.18 -5.14 34.60
C THR A 844 20.57 -6.22 33.59
N ASN A 845 21.12 -7.34 34.08
CA ASN A 845 21.41 -8.54 33.30
C ASN A 845 20.23 -9.52 33.25
N LYS A 846 19.10 -9.20 33.90
CA LYS A 846 17.87 -9.98 33.76
C LYS A 846 17.39 -9.91 32.31
N THR A 847 16.71 -10.96 31.87
CA THR A 847 16.04 -10.99 30.57
C THR A 847 14.54 -11.23 30.76
N GLN A 848 13.74 -10.76 29.81
CA GLN A 848 12.31 -11.01 29.76
C GLN A 848 11.92 -11.59 28.40
N LYS A 849 10.98 -12.53 28.41
CA LYS A 849 10.40 -13.08 27.19
C LYS A 849 9.37 -12.09 26.64
N GLU A 850 9.59 -11.64 25.41
CA GLU A 850 8.74 -10.63 24.74
C GLU A 850 7.75 -11.25 23.74
N VAL A 851 7.89 -12.55 23.46
CA VAL A 851 7.13 -13.25 22.42
C VAL A 851 6.87 -14.69 22.86
N GLN A 852 5.62 -15.12 22.79
CA GLN A 852 5.27 -16.52 22.96
C GLN A 852 5.53 -17.28 21.67
N MET A 853 6.01 -18.52 21.77
CA MET A 853 6.35 -19.35 20.63
C MET A 853 5.51 -20.62 20.67
N GLN A 854 5.23 -21.19 19.51
CA GLN A 854 4.52 -22.45 19.32
C GLN A 854 5.24 -23.33 18.29
N THR A 855 4.96 -24.63 18.29
CA THR A 855 5.54 -25.56 17.31
C THR A 855 4.53 -25.86 16.21
N VAL A 856 4.90 -25.56 14.97
CA VAL A 856 4.10 -25.86 13.78
C VAL A 856 5.01 -26.48 12.71
N ARG A 857 4.66 -27.68 12.23
CA ARG A 857 5.47 -28.49 11.30
C ARG A 857 6.89 -28.76 11.83
N ASP A 858 6.98 -29.23 13.07
CA ASP A 858 8.25 -29.54 13.76
C ASP A 858 9.23 -28.36 13.84
N GLN A 859 8.72 -27.14 13.68
CA GLN A 859 9.51 -25.92 13.75
C GLN A 859 8.83 -24.90 14.66
N ARG A 860 9.64 -24.12 15.37
CA ARG A 860 9.16 -23.09 16.29
C ARG A 860 8.76 -21.83 15.52
N ILE A 861 7.57 -21.28 15.77
CA ILE A 861 7.12 -20.01 15.17
C ILE A 861 6.56 -19.08 16.26
N PRO A 862 6.62 -17.76 16.09
CA PRO A 862 5.98 -16.82 17.02
C PRO A 862 4.45 -16.98 17.00
N THR A 863 3.87 -16.92 18.18
CA THR A 863 2.42 -16.83 18.38
C THR A 863 2.03 -15.36 18.39
N PHE A 864 1.15 -14.98 17.47
CA PHE A 864 0.54 -13.65 17.47
C PHE A 864 -0.88 -13.77 18.04
N VAL A 865 -1.23 -12.89 18.96
CA VAL A 865 -2.64 -12.71 19.36
C VAL A 865 -3.22 -11.63 18.46
N ALA A 866 -4.43 -11.85 17.95
CA ALA A 866 -5.20 -10.75 17.39
C ALA A 866 -5.53 -9.80 18.54
N HIS A 867 -4.74 -8.75 18.73
CA HIS A 867 -5.13 -7.69 19.65
C HIS A 867 -6.39 -7.05 19.08
N ALA A 868 -7.50 -7.17 19.84
CA ALA A 868 -8.75 -6.49 19.53
C ALA A 868 -8.41 -5.02 19.24
N LYS A 869 -8.61 -4.59 18.00
CA LYS A 869 -8.64 -3.16 17.70
C LYS A 869 -9.70 -2.58 18.64
N THR A 870 -9.33 -1.60 19.43
CA THR A 870 -10.21 -0.85 20.32
C THR A 870 -11.34 -0.22 19.50
N GLY A 871 -12.40 -0.98 19.30
CA GLY A 871 -13.72 -0.55 18.86
C GLY A 871 -14.68 -1.24 19.80
N SER A 872 -15.23 -0.51 20.78
CA SER A 872 -16.18 -1.06 21.72
C SER A 872 -17.44 -1.52 20.99
N SER A 873 -17.75 -2.79 21.11
CA SER A 873 -19.11 -3.32 20.97
C SER A 873 -19.37 -4.17 22.21
N GLY A 874 -20.30 -3.70 23.05
CA GLY A 874 -20.63 -4.33 24.33
C GLY A 874 -21.68 -3.52 25.05
N THR A 875 -22.93 -3.96 24.92
CA THR A 875 -24.12 -3.43 25.58
C THR A 875 -24.00 -3.58 27.10
N GLY A 876 -23.95 -2.46 27.83
CA GLY A 876 -23.97 -2.42 29.28
C GLY A 876 -24.20 -0.98 29.76
N THR A 877 -25.39 -0.73 30.30
CA THR A 877 -25.78 0.54 30.90
C THR A 877 -24.95 0.82 32.15
N GLU A 878 -23.97 1.72 32.06
CA GLU A 878 -23.55 2.63 33.13
C GLU A 878 -22.67 3.73 32.53
N SER A 879 -22.96 4.97 32.90
CA SER A 879 -22.33 6.18 32.35
C SER A 879 -20.85 6.28 32.72
N SER A 880 -19.97 5.87 31.82
CA SER A 880 -18.63 6.44 31.65
C SER A 880 -18.12 6.10 30.25
N SER A 881 -17.91 7.11 29.41
CA SER A 881 -17.23 6.94 28.13
C SER A 881 -15.81 6.42 28.39
N PRO A 882 -15.35 5.33 27.75
CA PRO A 882 -13.93 5.02 27.75
C PRO A 882 -13.26 5.99 26.78
N ALA A 883 -12.65 7.03 27.34
CA ALA A 883 -11.62 7.82 26.68
C ALA A 883 -10.53 6.89 26.13
N SER A 884 -9.74 7.39 25.17
CA SER A 884 -8.52 6.74 24.68
C SER A 884 -7.81 5.99 25.81
N THR A 885 -7.49 4.71 25.60
CA THR A 885 -6.64 3.97 26.55
C THR A 885 -5.20 4.45 26.41
N THR A 886 -4.96 5.69 26.84
CA THR A 886 -3.69 6.31 27.22
C THR A 886 -4.06 7.53 28.07
N SER A 887 -4.78 7.30 29.18
CA SER A 887 -4.80 8.27 30.26
C SER A 887 -3.37 8.44 30.75
N VAL A 888 -2.90 9.70 30.71
CA VAL A 888 -1.54 10.07 31.10
C VAL A 888 -1.35 9.63 32.56
N LEU A 889 -0.27 8.93 32.87
CA LEU A 889 0.09 8.58 34.26
C LEU A 889 0.47 9.84 35.09
N SER A 890 0.45 11.03 34.48
CA SER A 890 0.80 12.32 35.09
C SER A 890 -0.19 12.82 36.15
N ASP A 891 -1.40 12.23 36.22
CA ASP A 891 -2.46 12.68 37.13
C ASP A 891 -2.47 11.90 38.46
N LEU A 892 -1.34 11.25 38.82
CA LEU A 892 -1.20 10.50 40.07
C LEU A 892 -0.40 11.32 41.09
N ASP A 893 -0.95 11.47 42.30
CA ASP A 893 -0.38 12.29 43.37
C ASP A 893 0.91 11.71 43.99
N GLU A 894 1.25 10.44 43.73
CA GLU A 894 2.43 9.77 44.27
C GLU A 894 3.40 9.37 43.14
N THR A 895 4.53 10.08 43.04
CA THR A 895 5.64 9.77 42.11
C THR A 895 7.00 9.90 42.83
N GLU A 896 7.99 9.12 42.41
CA GLU A 896 9.35 9.16 42.93
C GLU A 896 10.41 9.17 41.82
N TRP A 897 11.55 9.80 42.08
CA TRP A 897 12.70 9.77 41.17
C TRP A 897 13.45 8.45 41.30
N VAL A 898 13.33 7.59 40.29
CA VAL A 898 13.98 6.27 40.26
C VAL A 898 15.26 6.33 39.43
N SER A 899 16.37 5.83 40.00
CA SER A 899 17.67 5.77 39.32
C SER A 899 17.79 4.58 38.36
N PHE A 900 18.30 4.82 37.15
CA PHE A 900 18.59 3.79 36.14
C PHE A 900 20.09 3.61 35.83
N GLY A 901 20.97 4.26 36.61
CA GLY A 901 22.42 4.12 36.55
C GLY A 901 23.14 5.23 35.78
N SER A 902 24.45 5.05 35.56
CA SER A 902 25.29 6.02 34.85
C SER A 902 24.81 6.25 33.41
N LYS A 903 24.88 7.51 32.96
CA LYS A 903 24.62 7.93 31.58
C LYS A 903 25.46 7.19 30.54
N ASP A 904 26.66 6.74 30.89
CA ASP A 904 27.59 6.05 29.98
C ASP A 904 27.04 4.69 29.48
N ARG A 905 25.95 4.20 30.08
CA ARG A 905 25.24 3.00 29.63
C ARG A 905 24.41 3.24 28.37
N PHE A 906 24.08 4.49 28.06
CA PHE A 906 23.23 4.87 26.94
C PHE A 906 24.08 5.44 25.81
N ASP A 907 23.82 4.97 24.59
CA ASP A 907 24.56 5.41 23.42
C ASP A 907 24.19 6.89 23.14
N MET A 908 25.16 7.70 22.73
CA MET A 908 24.93 9.09 22.33
C MET A 908 23.98 9.15 21.12
N ASN A 909 23.01 10.07 21.15
CA ASN A 909 21.96 10.23 20.16
C ASN A 909 21.20 8.91 19.89
N GLY A 910 20.94 8.15 20.95
CA GLY A 910 20.31 6.84 20.87
C GLY A 910 19.34 6.57 22.01
N GLY A 911 18.75 5.38 21.96
CA GLY A 911 17.89 4.85 23.02
C GLY A 911 18.46 3.58 23.66
N GLY A 912 18.03 3.32 24.89
CA GLY A 912 18.30 2.10 25.64
C GLY A 912 17.08 1.66 26.44
N ALA A 913 16.74 0.37 26.36
CA ALA A 913 15.66 -0.20 27.15
C ALA A 913 16.13 -0.42 28.59
N VAL A 914 15.25 -0.16 29.55
CA VAL A 914 15.47 -0.42 30.98
C VAL A 914 14.27 -1.15 31.56
N LEU A 915 14.53 -1.95 32.60
CA LEU A 915 13.51 -2.71 33.30
C LEU A 915 13.11 -2.03 34.62
N TYR A 916 11.82 -1.79 34.82
CA TYR A 916 11.23 -1.32 36.08
C TYR A 916 10.10 -2.28 36.50
N GLY A 917 10.37 -3.13 37.50
CA GLY A 917 9.47 -4.23 37.85
C GLY A 917 9.32 -5.25 36.72
N GLU A 918 8.12 -5.36 36.17
CA GLU A 918 7.82 -6.19 34.99
C GLU A 918 7.69 -5.35 33.70
N SER A 919 7.79 -4.03 33.81
CA SER A 919 7.55 -3.08 32.71
C SER A 919 8.86 -2.65 32.05
N GLN A 920 8.83 -2.52 30.73
CA GLN A 920 9.97 -2.02 29.96
C GLN A 920 9.79 -0.56 29.58
N LEU A 921 10.75 0.26 29.96
CA LEU A 921 10.83 1.67 29.58
C LEU A 921 11.96 1.87 28.56
N ALA A 922 11.86 2.90 27.75
CA ALA A 922 12.88 3.33 26.82
C ALA A 922 13.39 4.70 27.26
N ILE A 923 14.70 4.81 27.49
CA ILE A 923 15.37 6.07 27.82
C ILE A 923 16.20 6.48 26.60
N PHE A 924 16.05 7.73 26.19
CA PHE A 924 16.70 8.33 25.04
C PHE A 924 17.53 9.53 25.47
N ASN A 925 18.62 9.80 24.75
CA ASN A 925 19.29 11.08 24.81
C ASN A 925 19.38 11.71 23.41
N ILE A 926 19.34 13.04 23.39
CA ILE A 926 19.63 13.86 22.21
C ILE A 926 20.67 14.88 22.65
N THR A 927 21.85 14.83 22.04
CA THR A 927 22.96 15.75 22.31
C THR A 927 22.94 16.89 21.31
N GLU A 928 22.70 18.10 21.82
CA GLU A 928 22.78 19.37 21.10
C GLU A 928 24.23 19.87 21.17
N SER A 929 24.83 20.25 20.03
CA SER A 929 26.11 20.97 20.03
C SER A 929 25.88 22.37 19.47
N CYS A 930 25.99 23.38 20.34
CA CYS A 930 25.83 24.78 19.96
C CYS A 930 27.11 25.55 20.33
N ASN A 931 27.82 26.09 19.34
CA ASN A 931 29.07 26.84 19.53
C ASN A 931 30.14 26.09 20.38
N GLY A 932 30.20 24.76 20.24
CA GLY A 932 31.15 23.92 20.99
C GLY A 932 30.73 23.58 22.42
N ILE A 933 29.53 24.00 22.86
CA ILE A 933 28.93 23.58 24.13
C ILE A 933 27.94 22.46 23.83
N GLU A 934 28.18 21.29 24.44
CA GLU A 934 27.28 20.14 24.35
C GLU A 934 26.22 20.20 25.45
N LYS A 935 24.95 20.12 25.07
CA LYS A 935 23.82 19.99 25.97
C LYS A 935 23.10 18.69 25.67
N VAL A 936 22.95 17.83 26.69
CA VAL A 936 22.26 16.54 26.55
C VAL A 936 20.85 16.66 27.11
N SER A 937 19.86 16.39 26.27
CA SER A 937 18.45 16.31 26.67
C SER A 937 18.05 14.85 26.80
N TRP A 938 17.47 14.48 27.94
CA TRP A 938 17.02 13.12 28.25
C TRP A 938 15.49 13.01 28.11
N TYR A 939 15.03 11.86 27.65
CA TYR A 939 13.61 11.55 27.49
C TYR A 939 13.35 10.11 27.90
N ALA A 940 12.18 9.83 28.48
CA ALA A 940 11.78 8.47 28.81
C ALA A 940 10.35 8.20 28.34
N THR A 941 10.13 7.01 27.79
CA THR A 941 8.80 6.54 27.35
C THR A 941 8.58 5.08 27.74
N GLN A 942 7.39 4.54 27.52
CA GLN A 942 7.22 3.09 27.39
C GLN A 942 8.10 2.53 26.25
N ASN A 943 8.65 1.32 26.39
CA ASN A 943 9.42 0.67 25.31
C ASN A 943 8.51 -0.03 24.28
N MET A 944 7.27 -0.33 24.69
CA MET A 944 6.27 -1.00 23.86
C MET A 944 5.70 -0.04 22.81
N CYS A 945 5.67 -0.48 21.56
CA CYS A 945 4.96 0.25 20.54
C CYS A 945 3.42 0.15 20.72
N PRO A 946 2.68 1.27 20.71
CA PRO A 946 1.23 1.24 20.87
C PRO A 946 0.47 0.68 19.65
N TYR A 947 1.12 0.49 18.50
CA TYR A 947 0.48 0.00 17.28
C TYR A 947 0.42 -1.53 17.19
N ASP A 948 1.53 -2.21 17.49
CA ASP A 948 1.66 -3.67 17.35
C ASP A 948 2.15 -4.37 18.63
N HIS A 949 2.31 -3.62 19.72
CA HIS A 949 2.76 -4.10 21.03
C HIS A 949 4.16 -4.71 21.05
N SER A 950 4.99 -4.45 20.03
CA SER A 950 6.40 -4.87 20.01
C SER A 950 7.25 -4.00 20.96
N PHE A 951 8.13 -4.61 21.75
CA PHE A 951 9.01 -3.93 22.72
C PHE A 951 10.31 -3.38 22.09
N VAL A 952 10.16 -2.48 21.11
CA VAL A 952 11.26 -2.07 20.23
C VAL A 952 11.61 -0.58 20.26
N LEU A 953 10.87 0.28 20.97
CA LEU A 953 11.03 1.74 20.80
C LEU A 953 12.41 2.26 21.16
N ALA A 954 13.07 1.70 22.18
CA ALA A 954 14.45 2.03 22.55
C ALA A 954 15.46 1.81 21.41
N GLN A 955 15.10 1.00 20.41
CA GLN A 955 15.91 0.67 19.25
C GLN A 955 15.68 1.62 18.07
N GLY A 956 14.74 2.57 18.20
CA GLY A 956 14.37 3.51 17.16
C GLY A 956 15.43 4.57 16.87
N ILE A 957 15.34 5.16 15.68
CA ILE A 957 16.17 6.31 15.31
C ILE A 957 15.58 7.55 15.95
N VAL A 958 16.32 8.14 16.89
CA VAL A 958 16.00 9.45 17.46
C VAL A 958 16.43 10.58 16.53
N GLY A 959 15.75 11.71 16.60
CA GLY A 959 16.05 12.88 15.78
C GLY A 959 15.05 13.99 16.04
N ASP A 960 14.88 14.87 15.07
CA ASP A 960 13.81 15.87 15.06
C ASP A 960 12.91 15.73 13.83
N LEU A 961 11.69 16.25 13.97
CA LEU A 961 10.79 16.58 12.88
C LEU A 961 10.16 17.95 13.18
N ASP A 962 10.37 18.94 12.33
CA ASP A 962 9.91 20.32 12.57
C ASP A 962 10.38 20.89 13.94
N GLY A 963 11.58 20.50 14.38
CA GLY A 963 12.15 20.93 15.67
C GLY A 963 11.53 20.26 16.91
N ARG A 964 10.68 19.24 16.72
CA ARG A 964 10.15 18.39 17.79
C ARG A 964 11.03 17.16 17.97
N PRO A 965 11.55 16.87 19.18
CA PRO A 965 12.36 15.68 19.42
C PRO A 965 11.50 14.43 19.25
N LYS A 966 11.98 13.45 18.49
CA LYS A 966 11.17 12.30 18.13
C LYS A 966 11.95 11.01 18.09
N VAL A 967 11.24 9.89 18.17
CA VAL A 967 11.74 8.54 17.86
C VAL A 967 10.92 7.92 16.73
N ALA A 968 11.61 7.38 15.72
CA ALA A 968 10.98 6.55 14.70
C ALA A 968 10.90 5.10 15.17
N CYS A 969 9.68 4.54 15.25
CA CYS A 969 9.52 3.14 15.64
C CYS A 969 10.20 2.19 14.63
N PRO A 970 11.02 1.22 15.08
CA PRO A 970 11.68 0.26 14.21
C PRO A 970 10.77 -0.54 13.27
N MET A 971 9.56 -0.88 13.74
CA MET A 971 8.68 -1.85 13.11
C MET A 971 7.86 -1.27 11.96
N HIS A 972 7.24 -0.11 12.17
CA HIS A 972 6.29 0.50 11.21
C HIS A 972 6.60 1.96 10.93
N LYS A 973 7.76 2.45 11.38
CA LYS A 973 8.34 3.77 11.04
C LYS A 973 7.45 4.97 11.39
N ARG A 974 6.52 4.80 12.34
CA ARG A 974 5.75 5.91 12.94
C ARG A 974 6.68 6.76 13.80
N ASN A 975 6.57 8.08 13.66
CA ASN A 975 7.32 9.04 14.46
C ASN A 975 6.48 9.44 15.68
N PHE A 976 7.07 9.33 16.86
CA PHE A 976 6.48 9.75 18.12
C PHE A 976 7.35 10.85 18.72
N ASP A 977 6.71 11.95 19.13
CA ASP A 977 7.39 13.00 19.87
C ASP A 977 7.79 12.48 21.26
N LEU A 978 9.05 12.69 21.64
CA LEU A 978 9.61 12.20 22.90
C LEU A 978 9.23 13.03 24.12
N SER A 979 8.76 14.27 23.93
CA SER A 979 8.32 15.17 24.99
C SER A 979 6.89 14.90 25.43
N ASP A 980 5.95 14.70 24.50
CA ASP A 980 4.53 14.53 24.82
C ASP A 980 3.95 13.17 24.43
N GLY A 981 4.72 12.35 23.70
CA GLY A 981 4.34 11.02 23.26
C GLY A 981 3.48 10.98 22.01
N CYS A 982 3.05 12.12 21.46
CA CYS A 982 2.09 12.17 20.36
C CYS A 982 2.69 11.59 19.07
N CYS A 983 1.91 10.81 18.34
CA CYS A 983 2.30 10.37 17.00
C CYS A 983 2.20 11.55 16.02
N ILE A 984 3.34 12.04 15.56
CA ILE A 984 3.44 13.15 14.62
C ILE A 984 3.31 12.72 13.15
N SER A 985 3.16 11.42 12.90
CA SER A 985 2.92 10.85 11.56
C SER A 985 1.45 10.86 11.11
N GLY A 986 0.53 11.40 11.92
CA GLY A 986 -0.88 11.61 11.56
C GLY A 986 -1.87 10.53 12.02
N ASP A 987 -1.44 9.61 12.88
CA ASP A 987 -2.30 8.60 13.48
C ASP A 987 -2.61 8.94 14.95
N ASP A 988 -3.79 8.55 15.45
CA ASP A 988 -4.20 8.81 16.83
C ASP A 988 -3.61 7.79 17.83
N PHE A 989 -2.29 7.72 17.88
CA PHE A 989 -1.54 6.94 18.89
C PHE A 989 -0.69 7.85 19.74
N ARG A 990 -0.51 7.47 21.01
CA ARG A 990 0.31 8.20 21.97
C ARG A 990 1.17 7.24 22.79
N LEU A 991 2.42 7.62 23.04
CA LEU A 991 3.31 6.97 24.00
C LEU A 991 3.04 7.54 25.40
N GLN A 992 3.15 6.69 26.42
CA GLN A 992 3.38 7.20 27.76
C GLN A 992 4.80 7.76 27.85
N THR A 993 4.91 9.03 28.24
CA THR A 993 6.17 9.73 28.52
C THR A 993 6.35 9.93 30.01
N PHE A 994 7.61 10.04 30.44
CA PHE A 994 7.99 10.24 31.83
C PHE A 994 9.07 11.31 31.93
N ASP A 995 9.01 12.14 32.97
CA ASP A 995 10.02 13.17 33.21
C ASP A 995 11.37 12.53 33.55
N THR A 996 12.44 13.15 33.09
CA THR A 996 13.80 12.67 33.31
C THR A 996 14.71 13.78 33.81
N LYS A 997 15.74 13.41 34.58
CA LYS A 997 16.83 14.32 34.96
C LYS A 997 18.15 13.57 35.06
N GLU A 998 19.24 14.30 34.85
CA GLU A 998 20.61 13.85 35.10
C GLU A 998 21.15 14.59 36.35
N GLU A 999 21.59 13.86 37.37
CA GLU A 999 22.26 14.39 38.56
C GLU A 999 23.55 13.58 38.80
N ASP A 1000 24.70 14.25 38.89
CA ASP A 1000 26.02 13.64 39.08
C ASP A 1000 26.35 12.50 38.07
N GLY A 1001 25.88 12.63 36.83
CA GLY A 1001 26.08 11.63 35.77
C GLY A 1001 25.17 10.39 35.89
N ILE A 1002 24.22 10.40 36.82
CA ILE A 1002 23.21 9.35 37.02
C ILE A 1002 21.87 9.81 36.42
N ILE A 1003 21.22 8.89 35.69
CA ILE A 1003 19.92 9.15 35.07
C ILE A 1003 18.79 8.74 36.00
N TYR A 1004 17.86 9.66 36.23
CA TYR A 1004 16.64 9.46 36.99
C TYR A 1004 15.42 9.66 36.10
N VAL A 1005 14.38 8.85 36.33
CA VAL A 1005 13.06 8.99 35.71
C VAL A 1005 12.02 9.12 36.82
N LEU A 1006 11.11 10.08 36.69
CA LEU A 1006 10.01 10.28 37.63
C LEU A 1006 8.92 9.26 37.32
N LEU A 1007 8.69 8.32 38.23
CA LEU A 1007 7.79 7.18 38.02
C LEU A 1007 6.81 7.05 39.18
N PRO A 1008 5.55 6.65 38.92
CA PRO A 1008 4.66 6.14 39.95
C PRO A 1008 5.19 4.84 40.59
N PRO A 1009 4.59 4.39 41.71
CA PRO A 1009 4.88 3.08 42.29
C PRO A 1009 4.84 1.93 41.28
N MET A 1010 5.72 0.95 41.48
CA MET A 1010 5.99 -0.13 40.53
C MET A 1010 4.75 -0.97 40.17
N ASP A 1011 3.86 -1.20 41.13
CA ASP A 1011 2.59 -1.90 40.94
C ASP A 1011 1.64 -1.13 40.01
N VAL A 1012 1.61 0.19 40.08
CA VAL A 1012 0.82 1.06 39.19
C VAL A 1012 1.35 1.01 37.76
N VAL A 1013 2.67 1.10 37.58
CA VAL A 1013 3.29 0.99 36.25
C VAL A 1013 3.08 -0.40 35.66
N ASN A 1014 3.31 -1.46 36.44
CA ASN A 1014 3.07 -2.84 36.01
C ASN A 1014 1.60 -3.09 35.67
N ALA A 1015 0.66 -2.50 36.41
CA ALA A 1015 -0.76 -2.59 36.11
C ALA A 1015 -1.12 -2.03 34.72
N ARG A 1016 -0.28 -1.20 34.09
CA ARG A 1016 -0.53 -0.68 32.74
C ARG A 1016 0.44 -1.20 31.68
N LEU A 1017 1.72 -1.34 32.01
CA LEU A 1017 2.82 -1.55 31.06
C LEU A 1017 3.61 -2.85 31.24
N ALA A 1018 3.21 -3.75 32.15
CA ALA A 1018 3.94 -5.00 32.35
C ALA A 1018 4.02 -5.83 31.06
N THR A 1019 5.21 -6.30 30.71
CA THR A 1019 5.47 -7.09 29.49
C THR A 1019 4.52 -8.29 29.38
N SER A 1020 4.29 -8.98 30.51
CA SER A 1020 3.44 -10.16 30.63
C SER A 1020 1.98 -9.94 30.19
N LYS A 1021 1.50 -8.70 30.18
CA LYS A 1021 0.13 -8.35 29.72
C LYS A 1021 -0.02 -8.37 28.20
N PHE A 1022 1.08 -8.17 27.49
CA PHE A 1022 1.08 -8.01 26.03
C PHE A 1022 1.70 -9.22 25.31
N VAL A 1023 2.20 -10.21 26.05
CA VAL A 1023 2.68 -11.49 25.53
C VAL A 1023 1.55 -12.52 25.61
N ALA A 1024 1.35 -13.29 24.54
CA ALA A 1024 0.37 -14.38 24.50
C ALA A 1024 0.63 -15.39 25.64
N LYS A 1025 -0.44 -15.87 26.27
CA LYS A 1025 -0.39 -16.88 27.34
C LYS A 1025 -0.47 -18.30 26.78
N ASP A 1026 0.01 -19.26 27.56
CA ASP A 1026 -0.15 -20.68 27.25
C ASP A 1026 -1.66 -21.04 27.23
N GLY A 1027 -2.17 -21.41 26.06
CA GLY A 1027 -3.60 -21.70 25.84
C GLY A 1027 -4.38 -20.60 25.10
N ASP A 1028 -3.79 -19.42 24.86
CA ASP A 1028 -4.36 -18.47 23.91
C ASP A 1028 -4.41 -19.13 22.53
N ALA A 1029 -5.58 -19.13 21.89
CA ALA A 1029 -5.76 -19.70 20.56
C ALA A 1029 -4.73 -19.03 19.62
N PRO A 1030 -3.72 -19.75 19.14
CA PRO A 1030 -2.73 -19.14 18.29
C PRO A 1030 -3.43 -18.70 17.01
N VAL A 1031 -3.27 -17.43 16.64
CA VAL A 1031 -3.47 -17.04 15.25
C VAL A 1031 -2.24 -17.55 14.49
N VAL A 1032 -2.14 -18.86 14.32
CA VAL A 1032 -1.55 -19.37 13.08
C VAL A 1032 -2.40 -18.72 12.00
N PRO A 1033 -1.84 -18.15 10.92
CA PRO A 1033 -2.62 -17.94 9.73
C PRO A 1033 -3.11 -19.34 9.33
N GLU A 1034 -4.31 -19.72 9.77
CA GLU A 1034 -5.00 -20.91 9.30
C GLU A 1034 -5.34 -20.62 7.86
N VAL A 1035 -4.36 -20.87 7.01
CA VAL A 1035 -4.65 -21.39 5.68
C VAL A 1035 -5.21 -22.78 5.98
N SER A 1036 -6.53 -22.90 6.09
CA SER A 1036 -7.25 -24.16 6.10
C SER A 1036 -7.06 -24.84 4.74
N ARG A 1037 -5.84 -25.33 4.50
CA ARG A 1037 -5.58 -26.35 3.49
C ARG A 1037 -5.65 -27.66 4.23
N SER A 1038 -6.76 -28.36 4.08
CA SER A 1038 -6.77 -29.81 4.20
C SER A 1038 -5.55 -30.37 3.46
N PRO A 1039 -4.79 -31.31 4.02
CA PRO A 1039 -3.69 -31.93 3.31
C PRO A 1039 -4.28 -32.69 2.12
N ALA A 1040 -4.23 -32.10 0.93
CA ALA A 1040 -4.35 -32.87 -0.29
C ALA A 1040 -3.14 -33.82 -0.28
N THR A 1041 -3.38 -35.10 0.02
CA THR A 1041 -2.51 -36.19 -0.37
C THR A 1041 -2.42 -36.16 -1.88
N LEU A 1042 -1.44 -35.41 -2.39
CA LEU A 1042 -0.99 -35.51 -3.76
C LEU A 1042 -0.08 -36.74 -3.80
N ASP A 1043 -0.66 -37.85 -4.24
CA ASP A 1043 0.07 -39.03 -4.68
C ASP A 1043 0.96 -38.60 -5.86
N TRP A 1044 2.28 -38.56 -5.64
CA TRP A 1044 3.32 -38.44 -6.67
C TRP A 1044 4.38 -39.51 -6.41
#